data_AF-G0V6T9-F1
#
_entry.id   AF-G0V6T9-F1
#
_cell.length_a   1.000
_cell.length_b   1.000
_cell.length_c   1.000
_cell.angle_alpha   90.00
_cell.angle_beta   90.00
_cell.angle_gamma   90.00
#
_symmetry.space_group_name_H-M   'P 1'
#
loop_
_entity.id
_entity.type
_entity.pdbx_description
1 polymer ?
#
loop_
_entity_poly.entity_id
_entity_poly.type
_entity_poly.pdbx_seq_one_letter_code
_entity_poly.pdbx_strand_id
1 'polypeptide(L)'
;MDFDSVEDTHPRVLLNASVKRLCDVLKDKYAKENETCLCFPSYAVAKRCREYITIKASLLDEETTRPPKVRILQLATSKPMDDNERCWKRECKIAVVFVKDTYRPLLREYWRLAGEIISGRLAEYVMHELFMVEKSTKVLHTDDESISKPLINEKEEFIESRFGRSLNFTFAERASDLIKKRITRKVVDSDLEIESENNHFDDSHDHYMGDYHDNDDGSMPMFLDTDVSNLQHGFEEQYAIHSTIPPEPIDMDNERPTTPTNGHIASTASPNIATEERDGETEHTSSRLCVNPDTDVYLFTSGMASLFTAHRLLLNFDSQRVDRLRSSVSASEDASINSNVTNNNGNARVIGYGSPYKKTAMFGFPYVDTLQMLKKFNHTHFLPFYDSKSLQDLQTILHSGEQILAVFIEAPSNPLLQMCDLIELQKLSEIYGFFIVVDETIGGFVNLDGLFHADIVCSSLTKVFNGDSNVIAGSMVLNPKSKIYEFAQQFLNGPDGVTDSIWCEDLIYLEKNSRDFVAKTLRINYTTEYLLDNVFKPHVGKLFKRIYYPSQNSEEIKQNYEAIKCKKDGGYGGVFSVTFFQLDQAKVFFNNLKLTKQITLGNNSTTVCPYTMLKHKDELERVKEYGLEDNLIRVCVGLENKNTLRDIFQFAIDKALQI
;
A
#
# COMPACT_ATOMS: atom_id res chain seq x y z
N MET A 1 21.97 1.28 19.36
CA MET A 1 20.84 0.96 20.26
C MET A 1 20.91 -0.54 20.57
N ASP A 2 20.07 -1.04 21.46
CA ASP A 2 19.71 -2.47 21.46
C ASP A 2 18.91 -2.74 20.17
N PHE A 3 19.58 -3.32 19.17
CA PHE A 3 18.98 -3.64 17.88
C PHE A 3 18.40 -5.06 17.83
N ASP A 4 18.81 -5.94 18.75
CA ASP A 4 18.33 -7.33 18.82
C ASP A 4 16.87 -7.39 19.33
N SER A 5 16.45 -6.37 20.10
CA SER A 5 15.05 -6.13 20.46
C SER A 5 14.19 -5.48 19.36
N VAL A 6 14.68 -5.30 18.14
CA VAL A 6 13.90 -4.77 17.01
C VAL A 6 13.32 -5.91 16.16
N GLU A 7 12.00 -5.95 16.02
CA GLU A 7 11.34 -6.92 15.16
C GLU A 7 11.53 -6.57 13.67
N ASP A 8 12.32 -7.36 12.93
CA ASP A 8 12.38 -7.29 11.46
C ASP A 8 11.17 -7.98 10.81
N THR A 9 9.99 -7.44 11.10
CA THR A 9 8.72 -7.78 10.47
C THR A 9 8.39 -6.82 9.31
N HIS A 10 9.38 -6.07 8.79
CA HIS A 10 9.15 -5.07 7.75
C HIS A 10 8.82 -5.73 6.39
N PRO A 11 7.64 -5.44 5.79
CA PRO A 11 7.27 -5.99 4.50
C PRO A 11 8.35 -5.71 3.43
N ARG A 12 8.83 -6.78 2.78
CA ARG A 12 9.85 -6.79 1.70
C ARG A 12 11.32 -6.69 2.14
N VAL A 13 11.65 -6.83 3.42
CA VAL A 13 13.02 -7.22 3.85
C VAL A 13 13.11 -8.75 3.88
N LEU A 14 12.32 -9.37 4.74
CA LEU A 14 12.14 -10.82 4.83
C LEU A 14 10.89 -11.27 4.05
N LEU A 15 10.94 -12.49 3.53
CA LEU A 15 9.81 -13.14 2.86
C LEU A 15 8.88 -13.74 3.92
N ASN A 16 7.57 -13.52 3.80
CA ASN A 16 6.58 -14.12 4.69
C ASN A 16 6.78 -15.65 4.77
N ALA A 17 6.69 -16.22 5.98
CA ALA A 17 7.02 -17.62 6.23
C ALA A 17 6.18 -18.60 5.39
N SER A 18 4.91 -18.31 5.16
CA SER A 18 4.00 -19.14 4.34
C SER A 18 4.36 -19.06 2.86
N VAL A 19 4.65 -17.86 2.35
CA VAL A 19 5.16 -17.66 0.98
C VAL A 19 6.49 -18.37 0.78
N LYS A 20 7.39 -18.32 1.77
CA LYS A 20 8.66 -19.05 1.75
C LYS A 20 8.42 -20.56 1.68
N ARG A 21 7.60 -21.14 2.56
CA ARG A 21 7.28 -22.59 2.55
C ARG A 21 6.75 -23.03 1.19
N LEU A 22 5.85 -22.26 0.57
CA LEU A 22 5.34 -22.58 -0.77
C LEU A 22 6.44 -22.49 -1.85
N CYS A 23 7.33 -21.50 -1.79
CA CYS A 23 8.47 -21.41 -2.72
C CYS A 23 9.49 -22.56 -2.52
N ASP A 24 9.70 -23.02 -1.29
CA ASP A 24 10.58 -24.15 -0.99
C ASP A 24 9.98 -25.47 -1.53
N VAL A 25 8.69 -25.75 -1.26
CA VAL A 25 7.95 -26.91 -1.83
C VAL A 25 7.95 -26.91 -3.35
N LEU A 26 7.74 -25.74 -3.97
CA LEU A 26 7.71 -25.61 -5.43
C LEU A 26 9.11 -25.63 -6.06
N LYS A 27 10.16 -25.27 -5.31
CA LYS A 27 11.55 -25.56 -5.70
C LYS A 27 11.76 -27.07 -5.76
N ASP A 28 11.52 -27.78 -4.67
CA ASP A 28 11.81 -29.21 -4.56
C ASP A 28 11.04 -30.06 -5.60
N LYS A 29 9.83 -29.64 -5.97
CA LYS A 29 8.96 -30.35 -6.93
C LYS A 29 9.18 -29.99 -8.40
N TYR A 30 9.62 -28.76 -8.73
CA TYR A 30 9.62 -28.26 -10.12
C TYR A 30 10.90 -27.53 -10.58
N ALA A 31 11.86 -27.25 -9.69
CA ALA A 31 13.14 -26.65 -10.05
C ALA A 31 14.04 -27.64 -10.82
N LYS A 32 14.99 -27.10 -11.57
CA LYS A 32 16.16 -27.84 -12.07
C LYS A 32 17.34 -27.67 -11.10
N GLU A 33 18.41 -28.42 -11.34
CA GLU A 33 19.68 -28.27 -10.63
C GLU A 33 20.10 -26.78 -10.56
N ASN A 34 20.36 -26.31 -9.35
CA ASN A 34 20.75 -24.92 -9.08
C ASN A 34 19.75 -23.85 -9.56
N GLU A 35 18.45 -24.17 -9.64
CA GLU A 35 17.36 -23.19 -9.78
C GLU A 35 16.75 -22.83 -8.40
N THR A 36 16.31 -21.58 -8.25
CA THR A 36 15.49 -21.04 -7.14
C THR A 36 14.27 -20.34 -7.72
N CYS A 37 13.22 -20.13 -6.91
CA CYS A 37 11.99 -19.49 -7.37
C CYS A 37 11.39 -18.46 -6.40
N LEU A 38 10.46 -17.66 -6.93
CA LEU A 38 9.46 -16.90 -6.19
C LEU A 38 8.09 -17.04 -6.86
N CYS A 39 7.03 -16.93 -6.06
CA CYS A 39 5.64 -17.02 -6.50
C CYS A 39 4.99 -15.64 -6.62
N PHE A 40 4.33 -15.38 -7.75
CA PHE A 40 3.74 -14.10 -8.11
C PHE A 40 2.23 -14.25 -8.39
N PRO A 41 1.41 -13.20 -8.17
CA PRO A 41 -0.05 -13.31 -8.19
C PRO A 41 -0.65 -13.44 -9.60
N SER A 42 0.13 -13.23 -10.67
CA SER A 42 -0.33 -13.51 -12.04
C SER A 42 0.84 -13.80 -12.99
N TYR A 43 0.52 -14.40 -14.14
CA TYR A 43 1.50 -14.62 -15.21
C TYR A 43 2.05 -13.31 -15.80
N ALA A 44 1.27 -12.23 -15.80
CA ALA A 44 1.74 -10.91 -16.26
C ALA A 44 2.85 -10.37 -15.34
N VAL A 45 2.72 -10.52 -14.02
CA VAL A 45 3.79 -10.19 -13.05
C VAL A 45 5.02 -11.07 -13.29
N ALA A 46 4.85 -12.39 -13.44
CA ALA A 46 5.95 -13.31 -13.68
C ALA A 46 6.69 -13.02 -15.01
N LYS A 47 5.97 -12.58 -16.06
CA LYS A 47 6.51 -12.12 -17.33
C LYS A 47 7.38 -10.86 -17.13
N ARG A 48 6.91 -9.85 -16.40
CA ARG A 48 7.66 -8.63 -16.06
C ARG A 48 8.92 -8.93 -15.25
N CYS A 49 8.81 -9.82 -14.25
CA CYS A 49 9.94 -10.29 -13.46
C CYS A 49 11.01 -10.99 -14.32
N ARG A 50 10.57 -11.88 -15.23
CA ARG A 50 11.47 -12.50 -16.22
C ARG A 50 12.16 -11.46 -17.10
N GLU A 51 11.42 -10.50 -17.65
CA GLU A 51 11.97 -9.45 -18.50
C GLU A 51 13.05 -8.65 -17.76
N TYR A 52 12.77 -8.21 -16.53
CA TYR A 52 13.76 -7.54 -15.67
C TYR A 52 15.05 -8.36 -15.49
N ILE A 53 14.93 -9.64 -15.12
CA ILE A 53 16.09 -10.51 -14.87
C ILE A 53 16.89 -10.74 -16.16
N THR A 54 16.22 -10.94 -17.30
CA THR A 54 16.87 -11.03 -18.61
C THR A 54 17.68 -9.78 -18.93
N ILE A 55 17.09 -8.59 -18.75
CA ILE A 55 17.75 -7.31 -19.03
C ILE A 55 18.95 -7.10 -18.11
N LYS A 56 18.78 -7.29 -16.79
CA LYS A 56 19.85 -7.02 -15.81
C LYS A 56 21.00 -8.02 -15.89
N ALA A 57 20.75 -9.30 -16.16
CA ALA A 57 21.82 -10.28 -16.36
C ALA A 57 22.65 -9.97 -17.62
N SER A 58 22.01 -9.59 -18.74
CA SER A 58 22.72 -9.16 -19.95
C SER A 58 23.47 -7.83 -19.83
N LEU A 59 23.40 -7.15 -18.67
CA LEU A 59 24.21 -5.99 -18.29
C LEU A 59 25.28 -6.32 -17.23
N LEU A 60 25.39 -7.60 -16.82
CA LEU A 60 26.36 -8.10 -15.85
C LEU A 60 27.31 -9.13 -16.49
N ASP A 61 26.77 -10.01 -17.33
CA ASP A 61 27.50 -11.15 -17.90
C ASP A 61 28.00 -10.86 -19.34
N GLU A 62 28.87 -9.84 -19.51
CA GLU A 62 29.36 -9.37 -20.83
C GLU A 62 29.96 -10.49 -21.72
N GLU A 63 30.55 -11.53 -21.11
CA GLU A 63 31.13 -12.67 -21.83
C GLU A 63 30.07 -13.68 -22.35
N THR A 64 28.81 -13.61 -21.90
CA THR A 64 27.82 -14.65 -22.19
C THR A 64 26.92 -14.31 -23.38
N THR A 65 27.16 -14.97 -24.51
CA THR A 65 26.42 -14.79 -25.78
C THR A 65 24.98 -15.34 -25.77
N ARG A 66 24.40 -15.65 -24.60
CA ARG A 66 23.04 -16.21 -24.47
C ARG A 66 22.32 -15.62 -23.25
N PRO A 67 21.10 -15.09 -23.39
CA PRO A 67 20.34 -14.52 -22.27
C PRO A 67 20.02 -15.58 -21.20
N PRO A 68 19.81 -15.18 -19.93
CA PRO A 68 19.56 -16.11 -18.85
C PRO A 68 18.27 -16.91 -19.10
N LYS A 69 18.34 -18.22 -18.86
CA LYS A 69 17.18 -19.10 -19.02
C LYS A 69 16.24 -18.98 -17.81
N VAL A 70 15.36 -17.97 -17.85
CA VAL A 70 14.29 -17.78 -16.88
C VAL A 70 13.06 -18.59 -17.28
N ARG A 71 12.60 -19.46 -16.38
CA ARG A 71 11.42 -20.31 -16.53
C ARG A 71 10.22 -19.70 -15.81
N ILE A 72 9.02 -19.91 -16.34
CA ILE A 72 7.76 -19.59 -15.65
C ILE A 72 6.89 -20.84 -15.65
N LEU A 73 6.38 -21.23 -14.49
CA LEU A 73 5.33 -22.23 -14.31
C LEU A 73 4.05 -21.49 -13.93
N GLN A 74 2.93 -21.81 -14.57
CA GLN A 74 1.61 -21.40 -14.09
C GLN A 74 1.04 -22.52 -13.23
N LEU A 75 0.38 -22.18 -12.12
CA LEU A 75 -0.35 -23.11 -11.26
C LEU A 75 -1.77 -22.59 -11.07
N ALA A 76 -2.75 -23.48 -11.18
CA ALA A 76 -4.14 -23.20 -10.89
C ALA A 76 -4.64 -24.14 -9.79
N THR A 77 -5.37 -23.62 -8.81
CA THR A 77 -6.16 -24.44 -7.88
C THR A 77 -7.45 -24.92 -8.55
N SER A 78 -8.17 -25.84 -7.90
CA SER A 78 -9.46 -26.28 -8.44
C SER A 78 -10.49 -25.14 -8.40
N LYS A 79 -11.40 -25.12 -9.38
CA LYS A 79 -12.61 -24.29 -9.33
C LYS A 79 -13.56 -24.83 -8.24
N PRO A 80 -14.42 -23.97 -7.67
CA PRO A 80 -15.63 -24.44 -6.99
C PRO A 80 -16.56 -25.13 -8.01
N MET A 81 -17.19 -26.22 -7.59
CA MET A 81 -18.10 -27.05 -8.39
C MET A 81 -19.55 -26.55 -8.33
N ASP A 82 -19.94 -25.95 -7.21
CA ASP A 82 -21.27 -25.36 -6.97
C ASP A 82 -21.16 -24.05 -6.19
N ASP A 83 -22.30 -23.39 -5.95
CA ASP A 83 -22.36 -22.09 -5.31
C ASP A 83 -22.17 -22.14 -3.77
N ASN A 84 -22.22 -23.32 -3.14
CA ASN A 84 -21.85 -23.51 -1.74
C ASN A 84 -20.32 -23.60 -1.60
N GLU A 85 -19.65 -24.35 -2.49
CA GLU A 85 -18.18 -24.42 -2.53
C GLU A 85 -17.54 -23.05 -2.82
N ARG A 86 -18.22 -22.12 -3.52
CA ARG A 86 -17.76 -20.73 -3.67
C ARG A 86 -17.56 -19.98 -2.36
N CYS A 87 -18.26 -20.37 -1.29
CA CYS A 87 -18.16 -19.67 0.00
C CYS A 87 -16.79 -19.89 0.66
N TRP A 88 -16.08 -20.98 0.36
CA TRP A 88 -14.79 -21.31 0.99
C TRP A 88 -13.68 -21.68 -0.01
N LYS A 89 -13.96 -21.62 -1.32
CA LYS A 89 -13.01 -21.99 -2.38
C LYS A 89 -13.11 -21.05 -3.59
N ARG A 90 -11.95 -20.63 -4.09
CA ARG A 90 -11.79 -19.78 -5.29
C ARG A 90 -10.72 -20.37 -6.21
N GLU A 91 -10.94 -20.33 -7.52
CA GLU A 91 -9.88 -20.66 -8.48
C GLU A 91 -8.80 -19.56 -8.41
N CYS A 92 -7.61 -19.91 -7.91
CA CYS A 92 -6.46 -19.01 -7.94
C CYS A 92 -5.45 -19.44 -9.00
N LYS A 93 -4.85 -18.48 -9.70
CA LYS A 93 -3.88 -18.68 -10.79
C LYS A 93 -2.57 -17.95 -10.52
N ILE A 94 -1.67 -18.58 -9.77
CA ILE A 94 -0.35 -18.03 -9.47
C ILE A 94 0.67 -18.38 -10.56
N ALA A 95 1.75 -17.61 -10.65
CA ALA A 95 2.86 -17.89 -11.54
C ALA A 95 4.19 -17.91 -10.79
N VAL A 96 5.01 -18.93 -11.05
CA VAL A 96 6.26 -19.20 -10.33
C VAL A 96 7.43 -18.96 -11.27
N VAL A 97 8.30 -18.01 -10.94
CA VAL A 97 9.48 -17.68 -11.75
C VAL A 97 10.67 -18.48 -11.23
N PHE A 98 11.25 -19.33 -12.06
CA PHE A 98 12.47 -20.11 -11.77
C PHE A 98 13.68 -19.50 -12.48
N VAL A 99 14.76 -19.31 -11.73
CA VAL A 99 16.05 -18.79 -12.22
C VAL A 99 17.20 -19.56 -11.61
N LYS A 100 18.38 -19.55 -12.26
CA LYS A 100 19.62 -20.04 -11.62
C LYS A 100 19.87 -19.30 -10.30
N ASP A 101 20.40 -19.99 -9.30
CA ASP A 101 20.76 -19.43 -7.98
C ASP A 101 21.72 -18.21 -8.10
N THR A 102 22.53 -18.11 -9.16
CA THR A 102 23.34 -16.91 -9.50
C THR A 102 22.51 -15.63 -9.69
N TYR A 103 21.29 -15.75 -10.22
CA TYR A 103 20.39 -14.62 -10.46
C TYR A 103 19.36 -14.41 -9.33
N ARG A 104 19.49 -15.15 -8.22
CA ARG A 104 18.70 -14.97 -6.99
C ARG A 104 18.70 -13.53 -6.45
N PRO A 105 19.80 -12.74 -6.53
CA PRO A 105 19.78 -11.33 -6.14
C PRO A 105 18.83 -10.50 -7.01
N LEU A 106 18.83 -10.70 -8.34
CA LEU A 106 17.94 -9.98 -9.27
C LEU A 106 16.47 -10.33 -9.04
N LEU A 107 16.17 -11.60 -8.73
CA LEU A 107 14.82 -12.05 -8.40
C LEU A 107 14.30 -11.44 -7.09
N ARG A 108 15.14 -11.35 -6.05
CA ARG A 108 14.80 -10.62 -4.80
C ARG A 108 14.69 -9.11 -5.02
N GLU A 109 15.55 -8.53 -5.87
CA GLU A 109 15.51 -7.10 -6.19
C GLU A 109 14.23 -6.72 -6.90
N TYR A 110 13.80 -7.49 -7.91
CA TYR A 110 12.52 -7.25 -8.60
C TYR A 110 11.37 -7.21 -7.58
N TRP A 111 11.24 -8.26 -6.75
CA TRP A 111 10.18 -8.33 -5.74
C TRP A 111 10.20 -7.14 -4.78
N ARG A 112 11.37 -6.77 -4.25
CA ARG A 112 11.50 -5.66 -3.29
C ARG A 112 11.05 -4.34 -3.90
N LEU A 113 11.46 -4.04 -5.13
CA LEU A 113 11.22 -2.76 -5.80
C LEU A 113 9.82 -2.67 -6.43
N ALA A 114 9.33 -3.75 -7.05
CA ALA A 114 8.00 -3.79 -7.67
C ALA A 114 6.87 -3.94 -6.64
N GLY A 115 7.14 -4.54 -5.47
CA GLY A 115 6.11 -4.81 -4.46
C GLY A 115 5.09 -5.88 -4.85
N GLU A 116 5.22 -6.49 -6.03
CA GLU A 116 4.33 -7.53 -6.55
C GLU A 116 4.76 -8.92 -6.02
N ILE A 117 3.94 -9.57 -5.19
CA ILE A 117 4.11 -10.96 -4.72
C ILE A 117 2.77 -11.53 -4.26
N ILE A 118 2.65 -12.86 -4.11
CA ILE A 118 1.51 -13.47 -3.41
C ILE A 118 1.55 -13.17 -1.91
N SER A 119 0.38 -13.09 -1.26
CA SER A 119 0.28 -12.91 0.19
C SER A 119 0.51 -14.21 0.97
N GLY A 120 0.67 -14.10 2.29
CA GLY A 120 0.81 -15.26 3.18
C GLY A 120 -0.43 -16.16 3.19
N ARG A 121 -1.64 -15.56 3.22
CA ARG A 121 -2.92 -16.27 3.16
C ARG A 121 -3.09 -17.01 1.83
N LEU A 122 -2.78 -16.35 0.72
CA LEU A 122 -2.80 -16.99 -0.60
C LEU A 122 -1.78 -18.14 -0.70
N ALA A 123 -0.60 -18.01 -0.09
CA ALA A 123 0.38 -19.08 -0.04
C ALA A 123 -0.09 -20.28 0.81
N GLU A 124 -0.78 -20.03 1.93
CA GLU A 124 -1.45 -21.06 2.73
C GLU A 124 -2.52 -21.81 1.92
N TYR A 125 -3.41 -21.07 1.25
CA TYR A 125 -4.49 -21.63 0.44
C TYR A 125 -3.99 -22.49 -0.73
N VAL A 126 -3.04 -21.98 -1.52
CA VAL A 126 -2.46 -22.73 -2.66
C VAL A 126 -1.69 -23.97 -2.17
N MET A 127 -0.97 -23.87 -1.05
CA MET A 127 -0.28 -25.01 -0.45
C MET A 127 -1.28 -26.09 0.01
N HIS A 128 -2.41 -25.69 0.59
CA HIS A 128 -3.48 -26.60 1.00
C HIS A 128 -4.08 -27.36 -0.19
N GLU A 129 -4.57 -26.64 -1.21
CA GLU A 129 -5.16 -27.20 -2.42
C GLU A 129 -4.21 -28.20 -3.12
N LEU A 130 -2.93 -27.83 -3.28
CA LEU A 130 -1.93 -28.71 -3.91
C LEU A 130 -1.72 -30.03 -3.14
N PHE A 131 -1.72 -30.00 -1.80
CA PHE A 131 -1.54 -31.21 -0.98
C PHE A 131 -2.84 -32.03 -0.81
N MET A 132 -4.03 -31.41 -0.87
CA MET A 132 -5.30 -32.14 -0.95
C MET A 132 -5.38 -32.98 -2.23
N VAL A 133 -4.98 -32.40 -3.38
CA VAL A 133 -4.90 -33.12 -4.65
C VAL A 133 -3.93 -34.29 -4.54
N GLU A 134 -2.72 -34.10 -3.99
CA GLU A 134 -1.76 -35.21 -3.84
C GLU A 134 -2.26 -36.36 -2.96
N LYS A 135 -2.98 -36.08 -1.86
CA LYS A 135 -3.62 -37.13 -1.07
C LYS A 135 -4.65 -37.89 -1.90
N SER A 136 -5.50 -37.17 -2.63
CA SER A 136 -6.58 -37.75 -3.45
C SER A 136 -6.02 -38.61 -4.59
N THR A 137 -4.98 -38.15 -5.28
CA THR A 137 -4.30 -38.92 -6.34
C THR A 137 -3.57 -40.16 -5.79
N LYS A 138 -3.03 -40.11 -4.56
CA LYS A 138 -2.40 -41.29 -3.93
C LYS A 138 -3.43 -42.36 -3.57
N VAL A 139 -4.61 -41.99 -3.06
CA VAL A 139 -5.72 -42.93 -2.82
C VAL A 139 -6.20 -43.58 -4.12
N LEU A 140 -6.28 -42.82 -5.21
CA LEU A 140 -6.60 -43.31 -6.57
C LEU A 140 -5.48 -44.15 -7.23
N HIS A 141 -4.40 -44.46 -6.50
CA HIS A 141 -3.31 -45.34 -6.94
C HIS A 141 -3.07 -46.52 -5.97
N THR A 142 -3.99 -46.74 -5.03
CA THR A 142 -3.99 -47.89 -4.11
C THR A 142 -5.31 -48.65 -4.19
N ASP A 143 -5.62 -49.18 -5.37
CA ASP A 143 -6.68 -50.19 -5.54
C ASP A 143 -6.17 -51.55 -5.01
N ASP A 144 -6.43 -51.82 -3.73
CA ASP A 144 -6.36 -53.17 -3.15
C ASP A 144 -7.60 -53.37 -2.26
N GLU A 145 -8.45 -54.33 -2.60
CA GLU A 145 -9.82 -54.40 -2.08
C GLU A 145 -9.91 -55.01 -0.67
N SER A 146 -9.78 -54.20 0.40
CA SER A 146 -10.51 -54.48 1.66
C SER A 146 -10.56 -53.32 2.69
N ILE A 147 -11.60 -53.39 3.53
CA ILE A 147 -11.79 -52.71 4.83
C ILE A 147 -12.26 -51.23 4.84
N SER A 148 -13.53 -51.06 5.28
CA SER A 148 -14.17 -49.89 5.93
C SER A 148 -14.22 -48.51 5.24
N LYS A 149 -15.46 -48.04 4.99
CA LYS A 149 -15.88 -46.66 5.33
C LYS A 149 -15.81 -46.49 6.87
N PRO A 150 -15.50 -45.31 7.45
CA PRO A 150 -15.87 -43.98 6.94
C PRO A 150 -14.79 -42.87 7.03
N LEU A 151 -14.68 -42.02 6.00
CA LEU A 151 -13.89 -40.77 6.03
C LEU A 151 -14.60 -39.65 5.25
N ILE A 152 -15.69 -39.13 5.82
CA ILE A 152 -16.37 -37.91 5.32
C ILE A 152 -16.29 -36.79 6.37
N ASN A 153 -16.61 -37.05 7.65
CA ASN A 153 -16.50 -36.07 8.75
C ASN A 153 -15.13 -35.38 8.84
N GLU A 154 -14.02 -36.09 8.64
CA GLU A 154 -12.66 -35.50 8.68
C GLU A 154 -12.44 -34.36 7.67
N LYS A 155 -13.31 -34.16 6.66
CA LYS A 155 -13.21 -33.02 5.75
C LYS A 155 -13.79 -31.72 6.31
N GLU A 156 -14.82 -31.82 7.14
CA GLU A 156 -15.52 -30.65 7.71
C GLU A 156 -14.77 -30.22 8.98
N GLU A 157 -14.62 -31.15 9.92
CA GLU A 157 -14.01 -30.94 11.25
C GLU A 157 -12.54 -30.47 11.19
N PHE A 158 -11.79 -30.83 10.13
CA PHE A 158 -10.37 -30.46 9.98
C PHE A 158 -10.14 -29.07 9.34
N ILE A 159 -11.16 -28.48 8.71
CA ILE A 159 -11.09 -27.10 8.19
C ILE A 159 -11.37 -26.11 9.32
N GLU A 160 -12.43 -26.34 10.09
CA GLU A 160 -12.86 -25.47 11.18
C GLU A 160 -11.80 -25.40 12.29
N SER A 161 -11.40 -26.57 12.82
CA SER A 161 -10.52 -26.71 14.00
C SER A 161 -9.09 -26.18 13.82
N ARG A 162 -8.66 -25.87 12.59
CA ARG A 162 -7.26 -25.48 12.31
C ARG A 162 -7.07 -24.11 11.69
N PHE A 163 -8.10 -23.50 11.13
CA PHE A 163 -7.98 -22.18 10.48
C PHE A 163 -8.61 -21.03 11.27
N GLY A 164 -9.70 -21.26 12.02
CA GLY A 164 -10.40 -20.17 12.73
C GLY A 164 -10.88 -19.06 11.80
N ARG A 165 -11.25 -19.42 10.56
CA ARG A 165 -11.64 -18.51 9.48
C ARG A 165 -12.92 -19.02 8.80
N SER A 166 -14.07 -18.74 9.40
CA SER A 166 -15.42 -18.80 8.78
C SER A 166 -15.62 -17.73 7.69
N LEU A 167 -14.57 -17.40 6.94
CA LEU A 167 -14.55 -16.27 6.01
C LEU A 167 -15.18 -16.65 4.67
N ASN A 168 -16.46 -16.28 4.50
CA ASN A 168 -17.14 -16.48 3.22
C ASN A 168 -16.49 -15.63 2.11
N PHE A 169 -15.83 -16.29 1.15
CA PHE A 169 -15.09 -15.69 0.05
C PHE A 169 -15.97 -14.88 -0.92
N THR A 170 -17.29 -15.07 -0.93
CA THR A 170 -18.22 -14.27 -1.75
C THR A 170 -18.27 -12.80 -1.31
N PHE A 171 -17.94 -12.50 -0.04
CA PHE A 171 -17.87 -11.11 0.46
C PHE A 171 -16.66 -10.32 -0.06
N ALA A 172 -15.68 -10.95 -0.72
CA ALA A 172 -14.46 -10.27 -1.16
C ALA A 172 -14.69 -9.15 -2.19
N GLU A 173 -15.70 -9.29 -3.05
CA GLU A 173 -16.07 -8.27 -4.03
C GLU A 173 -16.72 -7.06 -3.34
N ARG A 174 -17.74 -7.27 -2.49
CA ARG A 174 -18.30 -6.21 -1.63
C ARG A 174 -17.24 -5.54 -0.74
N ALA A 175 -16.25 -6.30 -0.27
CA ALA A 175 -15.13 -5.77 0.52
C ALA A 175 -14.23 -4.83 -0.31
N SER A 176 -13.92 -5.18 -1.56
CA SER A 176 -13.20 -4.30 -2.51
C SER A 176 -13.95 -2.98 -2.71
N ASP A 177 -15.27 -3.06 -2.95
CA ASP A 177 -16.13 -1.89 -3.19
C ASP A 177 -16.22 -0.98 -1.96
N LEU A 178 -16.35 -1.55 -0.76
CA LEU A 178 -16.38 -0.79 0.50
C LEU A 178 -15.03 -0.11 0.78
N ILE A 179 -13.91 -0.75 0.47
CA ILE A 179 -12.57 -0.15 0.57
C ILE A 179 -12.43 1.03 -0.42
N LYS A 180 -12.80 0.83 -1.69
CA LYS A 180 -12.80 1.89 -2.72
C LYS A 180 -13.68 3.08 -2.32
N LYS A 181 -14.91 2.82 -1.87
CA LYS A 181 -15.86 3.85 -1.39
C LYS A 181 -15.32 4.62 -0.17
N ARG A 182 -14.61 3.96 0.76
CA ARG A 182 -13.94 4.63 1.91
C ARG A 182 -12.82 5.56 1.49
N ILE A 183 -12.01 5.15 0.51
CA ILE A 183 -10.95 5.98 -0.07
C ILE A 183 -11.58 7.20 -0.77
N THR A 184 -12.52 6.99 -1.68
CA THR A 184 -13.22 8.06 -2.43
C THR A 184 -13.84 9.12 -1.51
N ARG A 185 -14.59 8.71 -0.48
CA ARG A 185 -15.26 9.61 0.49
C ARG A 185 -14.31 10.50 1.31
N LYS A 186 -13.00 10.29 1.23
CA LYS A 186 -11.99 11.12 1.88
C LYS A 186 -10.97 11.77 0.94
N VAL A 187 -10.72 11.19 -0.23
CA VAL A 187 -9.97 11.84 -1.31
C VAL A 187 -10.78 12.98 -1.96
N VAL A 188 -12.12 12.93 -1.87
CA VAL A 188 -13.02 14.03 -2.21
C VAL A 188 -13.99 14.27 -1.05
N ASP A 189 -13.93 15.45 -0.41
CA ASP A 189 -14.95 15.88 0.55
C ASP A 189 -16.28 16.02 -0.22
N SER A 190 -17.15 15.05 -0.03
CA SER A 190 -18.38 14.82 -0.79
C SER A 190 -19.54 14.68 0.18
N ASP A 191 -20.42 15.68 0.20
CA ASP A 191 -21.59 15.76 1.10
C ASP A 191 -22.73 14.83 0.65
N LEU A 192 -22.39 13.62 0.19
CA LEU A 192 -23.36 12.60 -0.20
C LEU A 192 -23.98 12.00 1.05
N GLU A 193 -25.31 12.14 1.16
CA GLU A 193 -26.09 11.73 2.32
C GLU A 193 -26.01 10.22 2.58
N ILE A 194 -26.25 9.83 3.82
CA ILE A 194 -26.01 8.47 4.30
C ILE A 194 -27.21 7.57 3.96
N GLU A 195 -27.18 6.95 2.77
CA GLU A 195 -27.88 5.68 2.58
C GLU A 195 -27.26 4.62 3.51
N SER A 196 -28.05 4.14 4.46
CA SER A 196 -27.58 3.29 5.56
C SER A 196 -27.55 1.81 5.19
N GLU A 197 -26.60 1.40 4.33
CA GLU A 197 -26.25 -0.02 4.11
C GLU A 197 -25.58 -0.66 5.36
N ASN A 198 -26.26 -0.64 6.50
CA ASN A 198 -25.82 -1.32 7.72
C ASN A 198 -26.12 -2.83 7.67
N ASN A 199 -25.62 -3.51 6.64
CA ASN A 199 -25.36 -4.95 6.74
C ASN A 199 -24.16 -5.13 7.66
N HIS A 200 -24.40 -5.13 8.97
CA HIS A 200 -23.42 -5.60 9.94
C HIS A 200 -23.06 -7.06 9.64
N PHE A 201 -21.81 -7.41 9.91
CA PHE A 201 -21.30 -8.77 9.72
C PHE A 201 -21.69 -9.55 10.98
N ASP A 202 -22.84 -10.22 10.93
CA ASP A 202 -23.38 -10.95 12.07
C ASP A 202 -22.77 -12.36 12.12
N ASP A 203 -21.72 -12.52 12.94
CA ASP A 203 -21.06 -13.81 13.21
C ASP A 203 -21.86 -14.63 14.28
N SER A 204 -23.21 -14.62 14.21
CA SER A 204 -24.13 -15.16 15.24
C SER A 204 -24.38 -16.68 15.18
N HIS A 205 -23.39 -17.46 14.73
CA HIS A 205 -23.44 -18.93 14.66
C HIS A 205 -22.33 -19.59 15.48
N ASP A 206 -22.10 -19.07 16.70
CA ASP A 206 -21.11 -19.60 17.66
C ASP A 206 -21.78 -19.96 19.01
N HIS A 207 -22.96 -20.60 18.95
CA HIS A 207 -23.75 -21.04 20.10
C HIS A 207 -24.37 -22.44 19.88
N TYR A 208 -23.53 -23.46 19.83
CA TYR A 208 -23.93 -24.86 20.05
C TYR A 208 -23.53 -25.32 21.47
N MET A 209 -24.26 -24.83 22.47
CA MET A 209 -24.26 -25.44 23.80
C MET A 209 -25.11 -26.71 23.75
N GLY A 210 -24.46 -27.86 23.65
CA GLY A 210 -25.13 -29.16 23.74
C GLY A 210 -25.43 -29.54 25.19
N ASP A 211 -26.68 -29.92 25.48
CA ASP A 211 -27.07 -30.45 26.79
C ASP A 211 -26.19 -31.65 27.19
N TYR A 212 -25.60 -31.60 28.37
CA TYR A 212 -25.11 -32.78 29.10
C TYR A 212 -25.53 -32.71 30.56
N HIS A 213 -26.16 -33.80 31.02
CA HIS A 213 -26.68 -33.95 32.37
C HIS A 213 -25.58 -34.02 33.44
N ASP A 214 -25.97 -33.71 34.67
CA ASP A 214 -25.20 -33.92 35.89
C ASP A 214 -24.62 -35.35 35.99
N ASN A 215 -23.43 -35.47 36.56
CA ASN A 215 -23.13 -36.46 37.62
C ASN A 215 -21.87 -36.02 38.40
N ASP A 216 -21.91 -36.21 39.71
CA ASP A 216 -20.76 -36.08 40.63
C ASP A 216 -19.64 -37.07 40.29
N ASP A 217 -18.36 -36.67 40.44
CA ASP A 217 -17.63 -36.89 41.70
C ASP A 217 -16.36 -36.00 41.74
N GLY A 218 -15.86 -35.72 42.95
CA GLY A 218 -14.99 -34.58 43.21
C GLY A 218 -13.49 -34.80 43.07
N SER A 219 -12.76 -33.70 42.87
CA SER A 219 -11.62 -33.35 43.74
C SER A 219 -11.20 -31.89 43.56
N MET A 220 -11.03 -31.18 44.69
CA MET A 220 -10.57 -29.78 44.75
C MET A 220 -9.19 -29.72 45.42
N PRO A 221 -8.35 -28.72 45.09
CA PRO A 221 -8.17 -27.56 45.99
C PRO A 221 -8.23 -26.22 45.22
N MET A 222 -8.86 -25.13 45.71
CA MET A 222 -8.60 -24.35 46.95
C MET A 222 -7.22 -23.66 46.90
N PHE A 223 -7.06 -22.34 47.05
CA PHE A 223 -7.94 -21.22 47.50
C PHE A 223 -7.73 -20.00 46.53
N LEU A 224 -8.49 -18.88 46.46
CA LEU A 224 -9.18 -18.04 47.48
C LEU A 224 -8.18 -17.46 48.53
N ASP A 225 -8.36 -16.36 49.25
CA ASP A 225 -9.26 -15.19 49.26
C ASP A 225 -8.45 -14.02 49.91
N THR A 226 -8.84 -12.74 50.01
CA THR A 226 -10.10 -12.02 49.73
C THR A 226 -9.75 -10.68 48.99
N ASP A 227 -10.38 -9.50 49.03
CA ASP A 227 -11.47 -8.89 49.82
C ASP A 227 -12.19 -7.76 49.02
N VAL A 228 -13.38 -7.35 49.44
CA VAL A 228 -14.15 -6.21 48.89
C VAL A 228 -15.00 -5.59 50.01
N SER A 229 -14.85 -4.28 50.28
CA SER A 229 -15.97 -3.48 50.84
C SER A 229 -15.77 -1.96 50.79
N ASN A 230 -16.92 -1.29 50.69
CA ASN A 230 -17.21 0.14 50.94
C ASN A 230 -16.64 1.21 49.99
N LEU A 231 -17.35 2.28 49.61
CA LEU A 231 -18.77 2.58 49.28
C LEU A 231 -18.91 4.13 49.24
N GLN A 232 -19.81 4.61 48.39
CA GLN A 232 -20.48 5.93 48.43
C GLN A 232 -19.72 7.24 48.07
N HIS A 233 -19.97 7.64 46.81
CA HIS A 233 -20.53 8.94 46.38
C HIS A 233 -19.67 10.22 46.33
N GLY A 234 -19.64 10.81 45.12
CA GLY A 234 -19.27 12.20 44.82
C GLY A 234 -19.35 12.45 43.31
N PHE A 235 -20.32 13.28 42.87
CA PHE A 235 -20.49 13.77 41.47
C PHE A 235 -19.43 14.87 41.17
N GLU A 236 -19.28 15.45 39.96
CA GLU A 236 -19.84 15.26 38.60
C GLU A 236 -18.72 14.73 37.65
N GLU A 237 -18.78 14.60 36.31
CA GLU A 237 -19.69 15.04 35.22
C GLU A 237 -19.60 14.01 34.04
N GLN A 238 -20.08 14.33 32.82
CA GLN A 238 -20.06 13.43 31.64
C GLN A 238 -19.78 14.15 30.31
N TYR A 239 -19.01 13.51 29.43
CA TYR A 239 -19.01 13.76 27.98
C TYR A 239 -19.44 12.48 27.24
N ALA A 240 -20.74 12.25 27.14
CA ALA A 240 -21.33 11.13 26.41
C ALA A 240 -21.95 11.62 25.10
N ILE A 241 -21.32 11.30 23.95
CA ILE A 241 -21.88 11.58 22.63
C ILE A 241 -22.81 10.44 22.26
N HIS A 242 -24.13 10.66 22.39
CA HIS A 242 -25.14 9.67 22.01
C HIS A 242 -25.55 9.80 20.54
N SER A 243 -25.71 8.66 19.86
CA SER A 243 -26.36 8.59 18.54
C SER A 243 -27.88 8.64 18.69
N THR A 244 -28.56 9.36 17.79
CA THR A 244 -29.97 9.76 17.95
C THR A 244 -30.89 9.15 16.89
N ILE A 245 -31.06 7.81 16.90
CA ILE A 245 -32.10 7.12 16.10
C ILE A 245 -32.74 6.00 16.96
N PRO A 246 -34.06 6.05 17.22
CA PRO A 246 -34.79 4.93 17.85
C PRO A 246 -35.21 3.88 16.81
N PRO A 247 -35.33 2.59 17.20
CA PRO A 247 -35.82 1.54 16.30
C PRO A 247 -37.35 1.43 16.30
N GLU A 248 -37.95 1.33 15.11
CA GLU A 248 -39.35 0.94 14.89
C GLU A 248 -39.44 -0.16 13.81
N PRO A 249 -40.50 -1.00 13.80
CA PRO A 249 -40.53 -2.25 13.04
C PRO A 249 -40.87 -2.07 11.55
N ILE A 250 -40.52 -3.08 10.75
CA ILE A 250 -40.80 -3.15 9.30
C ILE A 250 -41.67 -4.39 9.03
N ASP A 251 -42.82 -4.18 8.37
CA ASP A 251 -43.65 -5.26 7.80
C ASP A 251 -43.07 -5.80 6.49
N MET A 252 -43.35 -7.07 6.20
CA MET A 252 -42.83 -7.82 5.04
C MET A 252 -43.82 -7.83 3.86
N ASP A 253 -43.36 -7.53 2.64
CA ASP A 253 -43.65 -8.24 1.38
C ASP A 253 -42.94 -7.54 0.18
N ASN A 254 -42.08 -8.21 -0.59
CA ASN A 254 -42.35 -9.06 -1.78
C ASN A 254 -42.80 -8.32 -3.06
N GLU A 255 -41.95 -8.34 -4.11
CA GLU A 255 -42.21 -9.02 -5.41
C GLU A 255 -41.02 -8.86 -6.41
N ARG A 256 -41.18 -9.26 -7.68
CA ARG A 256 -40.11 -9.69 -8.61
C ARG A 256 -39.86 -8.79 -9.85
N PRO A 257 -38.71 -8.93 -10.55
CA PRO A 257 -38.24 -7.96 -11.55
C PRO A 257 -38.66 -8.24 -13.01
N THR A 258 -38.59 -7.21 -13.87
CA THR A 258 -38.73 -7.30 -15.34
C THR A 258 -37.84 -6.30 -16.09
N THR A 259 -37.33 -6.70 -17.26
CA THR A 259 -36.55 -5.91 -18.25
C THR A 259 -36.80 -6.49 -19.66
N PRO A 260 -36.34 -5.85 -20.77
CA PRO A 260 -36.17 -4.42 -21.07
C PRO A 260 -36.85 -4.00 -22.40
N THR A 261 -36.78 -2.72 -22.80
CA THR A 261 -37.09 -2.28 -24.19
C THR A 261 -36.13 -1.20 -24.69
N ASN A 262 -35.75 -1.29 -25.97
CA ASN A 262 -34.78 -0.40 -26.64
C ASN A 262 -35.36 0.98 -27.03
N GLY A 263 -34.48 1.98 -27.18
CA GLY A 263 -34.78 3.25 -27.84
C GLY A 263 -33.55 3.87 -28.52
N HIS A 264 -33.41 3.71 -29.84
CA HIS A 264 -32.41 4.44 -30.64
C HIS A 264 -32.97 5.79 -31.10
N ILE A 265 -32.27 6.89 -30.82
CA ILE A 265 -32.35 8.13 -31.61
C ILE A 265 -30.92 8.64 -31.81
N ALA A 266 -30.57 9.03 -33.04
CA ALA A 266 -29.26 9.58 -33.39
C ALA A 266 -29.34 11.12 -33.46
N SER A 267 -28.27 11.81 -33.04
CA SER A 267 -28.15 13.27 -33.11
C SER A 267 -26.96 13.69 -33.97
N THR A 268 -27.25 14.37 -35.09
CA THR A 268 -26.25 15.04 -35.92
C THR A 268 -26.45 16.55 -35.84
N ALA A 269 -25.47 17.27 -35.29
CA ALA A 269 -25.42 18.74 -35.35
C ALA A 269 -23.96 19.22 -35.47
N SER A 270 -23.70 20.09 -36.42
CA SER A 270 -22.44 20.84 -36.56
C SER A 270 -22.61 22.23 -35.92
N PRO A 271 -21.51 22.90 -35.51
CA PRO A 271 -21.61 24.06 -34.63
C PRO A 271 -22.04 25.34 -35.37
N ASN A 272 -22.82 26.18 -34.67
CA ASN A 272 -22.99 27.59 -35.02
C ASN A 272 -22.31 28.46 -33.97
N ILE A 273 -21.55 29.45 -34.44
CA ILE A 273 -20.90 30.46 -33.60
C ILE A 273 -21.87 31.63 -33.44
N ALA A 274 -22.11 32.05 -32.20
CA ALA A 274 -22.78 33.31 -31.88
C ALA A 274 -22.02 34.00 -30.75
N THR A 275 -21.72 35.28 -30.93
CA THR A 275 -21.00 36.12 -29.97
C THR A 275 -21.96 37.08 -29.30
N GLU A 276 -22.05 37.07 -27.97
CA GLU A 276 -22.62 38.16 -27.19
C GLU A 276 -21.68 38.53 -26.03
N GLU A 277 -21.47 39.82 -25.82
CA GLU A 277 -20.74 40.38 -24.68
C GLU A 277 -21.74 40.90 -23.65
N ARG A 278 -21.53 40.61 -22.36
CA ARG A 278 -21.58 41.61 -21.25
C ARG A 278 -21.29 41.03 -19.87
N ASP A 279 -20.53 41.83 -19.11
CA ASP A 279 -20.72 42.23 -17.71
C ASP A 279 -21.40 41.26 -16.73
N GLY A 280 -20.67 40.86 -15.68
CA GLY A 280 -21.26 40.34 -14.44
C GLY A 280 -20.45 39.24 -13.78
N GLU A 281 -19.83 39.57 -12.63
CA GLU A 281 -19.39 38.68 -11.55
C GLU A 281 -19.07 37.21 -11.93
N THR A 282 -17.78 36.93 -12.19
CA THR A 282 -17.28 35.55 -12.21
C THR A 282 -17.29 34.95 -10.82
N GLU A 283 -18.41 34.32 -10.43
CA GLU A 283 -18.35 33.21 -9.49
C GLU A 283 -17.38 32.16 -10.05
N HIS A 284 -16.25 31.95 -9.36
CA HIS A 284 -15.40 30.80 -9.63
C HIS A 284 -16.13 29.54 -9.17
N THR A 285 -16.99 29.01 -10.04
CA THR A 285 -17.56 27.66 -9.97
C THR A 285 -16.43 26.64 -10.14
N SER A 286 -15.60 26.50 -9.11
CA SER A 286 -14.55 25.50 -9.03
C SER A 286 -15.19 24.14 -9.24
N SER A 287 -14.96 23.54 -10.41
CA SER A 287 -15.61 22.29 -10.79
C SER A 287 -15.33 21.24 -9.74
N ARG A 288 -16.35 20.78 -9.02
CA ARG A 288 -16.16 19.87 -7.87
C ARG A 288 -15.40 18.64 -8.37
N LEU A 289 -14.18 18.43 -7.85
CA LEU A 289 -13.43 17.21 -8.16
C LEU A 289 -14.30 16.05 -7.68
N CYS A 290 -14.64 15.14 -8.59
CA CYS A 290 -15.51 14.00 -8.29
C CYS A 290 -14.74 12.75 -8.71
N VAL A 291 -14.44 11.90 -7.72
CA VAL A 291 -13.75 10.62 -7.91
C VAL A 291 -14.82 9.54 -7.83
N ASN A 292 -14.81 8.62 -8.78
CA ASN A 292 -15.66 7.45 -8.81
C ASN A 292 -14.91 6.24 -8.21
N PRO A 293 -15.45 5.55 -7.19
CA PRO A 293 -14.76 4.43 -6.55
C PRO A 293 -14.44 3.29 -7.52
N ASP A 294 -15.25 3.08 -8.55
CA ASP A 294 -15.20 1.90 -9.40
C ASP A 294 -14.26 2.09 -10.60
N THR A 295 -14.08 3.34 -11.06
CA THR A 295 -13.28 3.68 -12.26
C THR A 295 -11.96 4.39 -11.97
N ASP A 296 -11.78 4.91 -10.76
CA ASP A 296 -10.65 5.81 -10.44
C ASP A 296 -9.79 5.28 -9.28
N VAL A 297 -10.32 4.38 -8.45
CA VAL A 297 -9.64 3.80 -7.27
C VAL A 297 -9.27 2.34 -7.52
N TYR A 298 -7.95 2.09 -7.56
CA TYR A 298 -7.36 0.79 -7.88
C TYR A 298 -6.63 0.21 -6.66
N LEU A 299 -6.76 -1.11 -6.44
CA LEU A 299 -6.23 -1.81 -5.27
C LEU A 299 -5.09 -2.78 -5.63
N PHE A 300 -4.05 -2.84 -4.78
CA PHE A 300 -2.76 -3.45 -5.07
C PHE A 300 -2.23 -4.30 -3.90
N THR A 301 -1.38 -5.28 -4.20
CA THR A 301 -0.71 -6.16 -3.21
C THR A 301 0.23 -5.43 -2.24
N SER A 302 0.63 -4.19 -2.54
CA SER A 302 1.34 -3.30 -1.61
C SER A 302 1.36 -1.87 -2.14
N GLY A 303 1.66 -0.87 -1.29
CA GLY A 303 1.89 0.52 -1.73
C GLY A 303 3.06 0.69 -2.72
N MET A 304 4.03 -0.24 -2.74
CA MET A 304 5.06 -0.24 -3.80
C MET A 304 4.51 -0.73 -5.13
N ALA A 305 3.50 -1.61 -5.13
CA ALA A 305 2.88 -2.09 -6.36
C ALA A 305 1.98 -1.05 -7.03
N SER A 306 1.35 -0.13 -6.26
CA SER A 306 0.70 1.05 -6.84
C SER A 306 1.73 2.02 -7.42
N LEU A 307 2.77 2.41 -6.67
CA LEU A 307 3.85 3.28 -7.18
C LEU A 307 4.56 2.71 -8.42
N PHE A 308 4.87 1.42 -8.42
CA PHE A 308 5.48 0.73 -9.56
C PHE A 308 4.54 0.69 -10.77
N THR A 309 3.24 0.58 -10.55
CA THR A 309 2.25 0.62 -11.63
C THR A 309 2.04 2.02 -12.17
N ALA A 310 1.98 3.05 -11.33
CA ALA A 310 1.98 4.46 -11.76
C ALA A 310 3.21 4.77 -12.63
N HIS A 311 4.40 4.32 -12.21
CA HIS A 311 5.61 4.45 -13.02
C HIS A 311 5.52 3.69 -14.35
N ARG A 312 5.08 2.42 -14.35
CA ARG A 312 4.87 1.64 -15.60
C ARG A 312 3.88 2.28 -16.57
N LEU A 313 2.79 2.83 -16.04
CA LEU A 313 1.73 3.52 -16.78
C LEU A 313 2.31 4.73 -17.53
N LEU A 314 3.02 5.59 -16.80
CA LEU A 314 3.67 6.79 -17.36
C LEU A 314 4.75 6.43 -18.40
N LEU A 315 5.54 5.37 -18.16
CA LEU A 315 6.50 4.87 -19.15
C LEU A 315 5.82 4.29 -20.40
N ASN A 316 4.66 3.65 -20.26
CA ASN A 316 3.89 3.14 -21.39
C ASN A 316 3.27 4.28 -22.22
N PHE A 317 2.78 5.35 -21.57
CA PHE A 317 2.35 6.58 -22.24
C PHE A 317 3.48 7.21 -23.06
N ASP A 318 4.68 7.34 -22.46
CA ASP A 318 5.86 7.87 -23.15
C ASP A 318 6.31 6.97 -24.32
N SER A 319 6.13 5.65 -24.20
CA SER A 319 6.42 4.73 -25.31
C SER A 319 5.56 5.00 -26.55
N GLN A 320 4.28 5.37 -26.40
CA GLN A 320 3.46 5.78 -27.54
C GLN A 320 3.95 7.07 -28.21
N ARG A 321 4.48 8.04 -27.44
CA ARG A 321 5.13 9.24 -28.02
C ARG A 321 6.36 8.83 -28.84
N VAL A 322 7.18 7.95 -28.28
CA VAL A 322 8.39 7.43 -28.93
C VAL A 322 8.07 6.68 -30.23
N ASP A 323 7.03 5.85 -30.25
CA ASP A 323 6.67 5.09 -31.46
C ASP A 323 6.01 5.97 -32.52
N ARG A 324 5.19 6.97 -32.14
CA ARG A 324 4.71 8.00 -33.09
C ARG A 324 5.87 8.76 -33.75
N LEU A 325 6.90 9.12 -32.99
CA LEU A 325 8.11 9.75 -33.54
C LEU A 325 8.84 8.83 -34.53
N ARG A 326 9.02 7.54 -34.20
CA ARG A 326 9.63 6.54 -35.12
C ARG A 326 8.85 6.41 -36.42
N SER A 327 7.52 6.33 -36.35
CA SER A 327 6.66 6.28 -37.55
C SER A 327 6.79 7.52 -38.42
N SER A 328 6.93 8.72 -37.84
CA SER A 328 7.15 9.95 -38.62
C SER A 328 8.52 9.99 -39.31
N VAL A 329 9.58 9.44 -38.70
CA VAL A 329 10.91 9.37 -39.32
C VAL A 329 10.91 8.38 -40.48
N SER A 330 10.40 7.16 -40.29
CA SER A 330 10.36 6.17 -41.38
C SER A 330 9.50 6.64 -42.57
N ALA A 331 8.39 7.33 -42.32
CA ALA A 331 7.57 7.94 -43.38
C ALA A 331 8.27 9.11 -44.13
N SER A 332 9.38 9.64 -43.61
CA SER A 332 10.18 10.69 -44.25
C SER A 332 11.40 10.17 -45.02
N GLU A 333 11.88 8.96 -44.71
CA GLU A 333 13.06 8.35 -45.36
C GLU A 333 12.68 7.52 -46.62
N ASP A 334 11.41 7.11 -46.75
CA ASP A 334 10.87 6.34 -47.90
C ASP A 334 10.89 7.10 -49.25
N ALA A 335 11.45 8.31 -49.31
CA ALA A 335 11.73 9.02 -50.55
C ALA A 335 12.99 8.50 -51.29
N SER A 336 13.94 7.86 -50.59
CA SER A 336 15.13 7.27 -51.25
C SER A 336 15.90 6.26 -50.39
N ILE A 337 15.70 4.95 -50.64
CA ILE A 337 16.73 3.90 -50.88
C ILE A 337 16.11 2.51 -50.67
N ASN A 338 16.13 1.67 -51.71
CA ASN A 338 15.85 0.23 -51.58
C ASN A 338 16.97 -0.45 -50.77
N SER A 339 16.66 -1.04 -49.62
CA SER A 339 17.53 -2.07 -49.03
C SER A 339 16.74 -3.13 -48.25
N ASN A 340 16.97 -4.40 -48.58
CA ASN A 340 16.36 -5.55 -47.90
C ASN A 340 17.08 -5.83 -46.56
N VAL A 341 16.85 -5.00 -45.55
CA VAL A 341 17.27 -5.29 -44.17
C VAL A 341 16.07 -5.87 -43.41
N THR A 342 15.94 -7.19 -43.46
CA THR A 342 14.99 -7.91 -42.61
C THR A 342 15.36 -7.69 -41.14
N ASN A 343 14.44 -7.09 -40.36
CA ASN A 343 14.63 -6.78 -38.94
C ASN A 343 14.63 -8.05 -38.07
N ASN A 344 15.70 -8.85 -38.17
CA ASN A 344 15.84 -10.15 -37.54
C ASN A 344 16.46 -10.10 -36.13
N ASN A 345 16.79 -8.91 -35.62
CA ASN A 345 17.23 -8.72 -34.24
C ASN A 345 16.03 -8.61 -33.30
N GLY A 346 15.58 -9.76 -32.79
CA GLY A 346 14.46 -9.91 -31.85
C GLY A 346 14.67 -9.32 -30.44
N ASN A 347 15.42 -8.23 -30.31
CA ASN A 347 15.52 -7.46 -29.07
C ASN A 347 14.25 -6.63 -28.90
N ALA A 348 13.28 -7.16 -28.16
CA ALA A 348 12.14 -6.38 -27.66
C ALA A 348 12.68 -5.18 -26.85
N ARG A 349 12.67 -3.98 -27.46
CA ARG A 349 13.28 -2.78 -26.87
C ARG A 349 12.49 -2.37 -25.63
N VAL A 350 13.15 -2.46 -24.48
CA VAL A 350 12.52 -2.23 -23.18
C VAL A 350 11.96 -0.82 -23.09
N ILE A 351 10.72 -0.71 -22.62
CA ILE A 351 10.06 0.57 -22.33
C ILE A 351 10.77 1.25 -21.15
N GLY A 352 11.07 2.55 -21.27
CA GLY A 352 11.69 3.38 -20.21
C GLY A 352 13.21 3.34 -20.10
N TYR A 353 13.92 2.52 -20.88
CA TYR A 353 15.38 2.41 -20.80
C TYR A 353 16.10 3.26 -21.85
N GLY A 354 16.58 4.44 -21.41
CA GLY A 354 17.48 5.31 -22.17
C GLY A 354 16.78 6.18 -23.22
N SER A 355 17.57 6.85 -24.06
CA SER A 355 17.04 7.63 -25.18
C SER A 355 16.27 6.73 -26.16
N PRO A 356 15.08 7.14 -26.66
CA PRO A 356 14.47 8.47 -26.57
C PRO A 356 13.35 8.61 -25.52
N TYR A 357 13.33 7.79 -24.46
CA TYR A 357 12.34 7.91 -23.39
C TYR A 357 12.64 9.11 -22.48
N LYS A 358 11.60 9.75 -21.95
CA LYS A 358 11.71 10.87 -21.00
C LYS A 358 12.17 10.39 -19.62
N LYS A 359 12.98 11.21 -18.94
CA LYS A 359 13.44 10.95 -17.56
C LYS A 359 12.34 11.25 -16.53
N THR A 360 12.45 10.63 -15.37
CA THR A 360 11.64 10.98 -14.18
C THR A 360 12.46 11.84 -13.21
N ALA A 361 11.81 12.45 -12.24
CA ALA A 361 12.46 13.06 -11.09
C ALA A 361 11.85 12.51 -9.79
N MET A 362 12.70 12.32 -8.78
CA MET A 362 12.29 12.08 -7.40
C MET A 362 12.55 13.37 -6.61
N PHE A 363 11.49 13.98 -6.08
CA PHE A 363 11.55 15.19 -5.29
C PHE A 363 11.57 14.85 -3.79
N GLY A 364 12.56 15.40 -3.09
CA GLY A 364 12.90 15.04 -1.72
C GLY A 364 13.58 13.68 -1.57
N PHE A 365 13.90 13.33 -0.32
CA PHE A 365 14.44 12.03 0.08
C PHE A 365 13.31 11.09 0.55
N PRO A 366 12.90 10.09 -0.26
CA PRO A 366 11.82 9.17 0.10
C PRO A 366 12.29 7.95 0.88
N TYR A 367 11.33 7.11 1.25
CA TYR A 367 11.50 5.70 1.49
C TYR A 367 12.36 5.01 0.41
N VAL A 368 13.32 4.22 0.88
CA VAL A 368 14.50 3.78 0.11
C VAL A 368 14.17 3.03 -1.19
N ASP A 369 13.14 2.19 -1.19
CA ASP A 369 12.80 1.39 -2.36
C ASP A 369 12.18 2.24 -3.49
N THR A 370 11.56 3.37 -3.19
CA THR A 370 10.92 4.26 -4.20
C THR A 370 11.98 4.89 -5.11
N LEU A 371 13.02 5.49 -4.52
CA LEU A 371 14.15 6.05 -5.28
C LEU A 371 14.92 4.96 -6.04
N GLN A 372 15.09 3.77 -5.46
CA GLN A 372 15.78 2.67 -6.12
C GLN A 372 14.93 2.07 -7.26
N MET A 373 13.61 1.97 -7.10
CA MET A 373 12.68 1.54 -8.16
C MET A 373 12.78 2.49 -9.36
N LEU A 374 12.62 3.80 -9.14
CA LEU A 374 12.71 4.79 -10.22
C LEU A 374 14.07 4.69 -10.93
N LYS A 375 15.19 4.72 -10.20
CA LYS A 375 16.56 4.60 -10.78
C LYS A 375 16.89 3.26 -11.43
N LYS A 376 16.21 2.16 -11.06
CA LYS A 376 16.43 0.84 -11.65
C LYS A 376 15.62 0.61 -12.92
N PHE A 377 14.48 1.30 -13.08
CA PHE A 377 13.54 1.12 -14.21
C PHE A 377 13.47 2.33 -15.17
N ASN A 378 13.99 3.51 -14.81
CA ASN A 378 14.15 4.68 -15.68
C ASN A 378 15.39 5.51 -15.27
N HIS A 379 15.84 6.43 -16.12
CA HIS A 379 16.73 7.51 -15.71
C HIS A 379 15.96 8.49 -14.83
N THR A 380 16.48 8.74 -13.62
CA THR A 380 15.77 9.49 -12.58
C THR A 380 16.70 10.55 -11.96
N HIS A 381 16.32 11.82 -12.10
CA HIS A 381 16.92 12.91 -11.32
C HIS A 381 16.55 12.77 -9.85
N PHE A 382 17.45 13.14 -8.95
CA PHE A 382 17.23 13.07 -7.51
C PHE A 382 17.50 14.43 -6.89
N LEU A 383 16.44 15.04 -6.35
CA LEU A 383 16.44 16.38 -5.78
C LEU A 383 16.19 16.21 -4.27
N PRO A 384 17.20 15.94 -3.44
CA PRO A 384 17.01 15.30 -2.13
C PRO A 384 16.34 16.15 -1.06
N PHE A 385 16.22 17.46 -1.24
CA PHE A 385 15.65 18.36 -0.24
C PHE A 385 14.19 18.69 -0.54
N TYR A 386 13.49 19.23 0.46
CA TYR A 386 12.06 19.57 0.40
C TYR A 386 11.81 21.08 0.41
N ASP A 387 12.87 21.86 0.20
CA ASP A 387 12.91 23.31 0.26
C ASP A 387 12.75 23.94 -1.14
N SER A 388 12.57 25.26 -1.15
CA SER A 388 12.59 26.11 -2.35
C SER A 388 13.81 25.88 -3.25
N LYS A 389 14.94 25.41 -2.71
CA LYS A 389 16.14 25.09 -3.50
C LYS A 389 15.90 23.89 -4.43
N SER A 390 15.28 22.82 -3.96
CA SER A 390 14.99 21.67 -4.84
C SER A 390 13.96 22.00 -5.93
N LEU A 391 13.06 22.97 -5.70
CA LEU A 391 12.22 23.56 -6.74
C LEU A 391 13.05 24.37 -7.76
N GLN A 392 14.05 25.14 -7.32
CA GLN A 392 14.97 25.86 -8.21
C GLN A 392 15.87 24.91 -9.03
N ASP A 393 16.32 23.81 -8.44
CA ASP A 393 17.07 22.75 -9.15
C ASP A 393 16.18 22.08 -10.21
N LEU A 394 14.91 21.79 -9.90
CA LEU A 394 13.91 21.30 -10.88
C LEU A 394 13.66 22.31 -12.00
N GLN A 395 13.40 23.58 -11.66
CA GLN A 395 13.23 24.66 -12.62
C GLN A 395 14.45 24.81 -13.53
N THR A 396 15.67 24.65 -13.01
CA THR A 396 16.92 24.71 -13.80
C THR A 396 17.00 23.57 -14.83
N ILE A 397 16.59 22.35 -14.45
CA ILE A 397 16.49 21.21 -15.38
C ILE A 397 15.46 21.51 -16.47
N LEU A 398 14.28 22.02 -16.12
CA LEU A 398 13.21 22.33 -17.07
C LEU A 398 13.58 23.49 -18.03
N HIS A 399 14.21 24.55 -17.52
CA HIS A 399 14.72 25.68 -18.33
C HIS A 399 15.83 25.26 -19.31
N SER A 400 16.53 24.15 -19.08
CA SER A 400 17.51 23.61 -20.05
C SER A 400 16.87 23.03 -21.32
N GLY A 401 15.54 22.89 -21.35
CA GLY A 401 14.79 22.22 -22.41
C GLY A 401 14.66 20.70 -22.21
N GLU A 402 15.16 20.15 -21.12
CA GLU A 402 15.03 18.72 -20.83
C GLU A 402 13.59 18.37 -20.42
N GLN A 403 12.94 17.52 -21.22
CA GLN A 403 11.57 17.08 -20.95
C GLN A 403 11.51 15.97 -19.90
N ILE A 404 11.02 16.33 -18.71
CA ILE A 404 10.63 15.38 -17.67
C ILE A 404 9.31 14.70 -18.05
N LEU A 405 9.18 13.43 -17.66
CA LEU A 405 7.95 12.62 -17.77
C LEU A 405 7.04 12.87 -16.58
N ALA A 406 7.58 12.67 -15.38
CA ALA A 406 6.87 12.84 -14.13
C ALA A 406 7.80 13.13 -12.95
N VAL A 407 7.26 13.81 -11.95
CA VAL A 407 7.85 14.02 -10.62
C VAL A 407 7.13 13.11 -9.62
N PHE A 408 7.90 12.32 -8.89
CA PHE A 408 7.45 11.51 -7.75
C PHE A 408 7.81 12.23 -6.45
N ILE A 409 6.93 12.22 -5.45
CA ILE A 409 7.15 12.88 -4.15
C ILE A 409 6.42 12.15 -3.00
N GLU A 410 6.98 12.19 -1.79
CA GLU A 410 6.28 11.80 -0.55
C GLU A 410 5.65 13.01 0.14
N ALA A 411 4.38 12.89 0.57
CA ALA A 411 3.61 13.93 1.22
C ALA A 411 3.03 13.47 2.59
N PRO A 412 3.64 13.86 3.73
CA PRO A 412 5.00 14.38 3.88
C PRO A 412 6.04 13.25 3.92
N SER A 413 7.33 13.60 3.96
CA SER A 413 8.44 12.65 3.86
C SER A 413 8.65 11.72 5.06
N ASN A 414 9.04 10.47 4.82
CA ASN A 414 9.45 9.55 5.87
C ASN A 414 10.99 9.45 5.96
N PRO A 415 11.64 9.85 7.07
CA PRO A 415 11.10 10.12 8.41
C PRO A 415 11.11 11.62 8.83
N LEU A 416 11.53 12.54 7.95
CA LEU A 416 11.79 13.95 8.29
C LEU A 416 10.53 14.85 8.24
N LEU A 417 9.42 14.32 7.72
CA LEU A 417 8.09 14.93 7.72
C LEU A 417 8.08 16.32 7.07
N GLN A 418 8.83 16.41 5.97
CA GLN A 418 8.93 17.60 5.15
C GLN A 418 7.94 17.55 3.99
N MET A 419 7.60 18.72 3.46
CA MET A 419 6.53 18.91 2.49
C MET A 419 6.96 19.96 1.45
N CYS A 420 6.90 19.62 0.17
CA CYS A 420 7.12 20.58 -0.92
C CYS A 420 5.83 21.36 -1.19
N ASP A 421 5.95 22.57 -1.75
CA ASP A 421 4.83 23.32 -2.31
C ASP A 421 4.28 22.58 -3.55
N LEU A 422 3.21 21.79 -3.36
CA LEU A 422 2.53 21.11 -4.47
C LEU A 422 1.78 22.09 -5.38
N ILE A 423 1.45 23.29 -4.93
CA ILE A 423 0.75 24.30 -5.73
C ILE A 423 1.73 24.90 -6.74
N GLU A 424 2.96 25.23 -6.33
CA GLU A 424 4.04 25.62 -7.24
C GLU A 424 4.48 24.45 -8.14
N LEU A 425 4.57 23.22 -7.61
CA LEU A 425 4.86 22.04 -8.42
C LEU A 425 3.79 21.80 -9.52
N GLN A 426 2.51 22.02 -9.20
CA GLN A 426 1.41 21.96 -10.16
C GLN A 426 1.53 23.03 -11.26
N LYS A 427 1.84 24.28 -10.91
CA LYS A 427 2.12 25.34 -11.92
C LYS A 427 3.26 24.93 -12.87
N LEU A 428 4.33 24.34 -12.34
CA LEU A 428 5.44 23.82 -13.16
C LEU A 428 5.00 22.62 -14.04
N SER A 429 4.18 21.71 -13.52
CA SER A 429 3.59 20.60 -14.27
C SER A 429 2.73 21.08 -15.44
N GLU A 430 1.91 22.11 -15.22
CA GLU A 430 1.05 22.72 -16.24
C GLU A 430 1.84 23.40 -17.36
N ILE A 431 2.91 24.13 -17.01
CA ILE A 431 3.79 24.83 -17.96
C ILE A 431 4.63 23.84 -18.78
N TYR A 432 5.23 22.83 -18.14
CA TYR A 432 6.24 21.96 -18.78
C TYR A 432 5.72 20.59 -19.23
N GLY A 433 4.49 20.22 -18.88
CA GLY A 433 3.85 18.98 -19.36
C GLY A 433 4.47 17.70 -18.79
N PHE A 434 4.84 17.73 -17.51
CA PHE A 434 5.18 16.53 -16.73
C PHE A 434 4.06 16.21 -15.73
N PHE A 435 3.92 14.94 -15.36
CA PHE A 435 2.89 14.48 -14.41
C PHE A 435 3.38 14.46 -12.96
N ILE A 436 2.49 14.57 -11.98
CA ILE A 436 2.79 14.52 -10.55
C ILE A 436 2.22 13.24 -9.94
N VAL A 437 3.09 12.46 -9.29
CA VAL A 437 2.73 11.25 -8.54
C VAL A 437 3.08 11.44 -7.06
N VAL A 438 2.07 11.43 -6.19
CA VAL A 438 2.24 11.61 -4.74
C VAL A 438 2.12 10.26 -4.03
N ASP A 439 3.09 9.92 -3.18
CA ASP A 439 2.91 8.94 -2.11
C ASP A 439 2.46 9.67 -0.84
N GLU A 440 1.18 9.53 -0.48
CA GLU A 440 0.60 10.20 0.69
C GLU A 440 0.71 9.36 1.98
N THR A 441 1.38 8.19 1.95
CA THR A 441 1.31 7.14 3.00
C THR A 441 1.48 7.61 4.44
N ILE A 442 2.17 8.74 4.67
CA ILE A 442 2.42 9.31 5.99
C ILE A 442 1.34 10.32 6.41
N GLY A 443 0.78 11.09 5.47
CA GLY A 443 -0.34 11.99 5.73
C GLY A 443 -1.66 11.23 5.78
N GLY A 444 -1.97 10.52 4.69
CA GLY A 444 -3.17 9.73 4.50
C GLY A 444 -4.44 10.57 4.28
N PHE A 445 -5.45 9.93 3.69
CA PHE A 445 -6.72 10.52 3.21
C PHE A 445 -7.49 11.41 4.19
N VAL A 446 -7.22 11.30 5.50
CA VAL A 446 -7.91 12.10 6.54
C VAL A 446 -7.22 13.44 6.78
N ASN A 447 -5.91 13.53 6.53
CA ASN A 447 -5.09 14.70 6.88
C ASN A 447 -4.78 15.60 5.68
N LEU A 448 -4.68 15.05 4.46
CA LEU A 448 -4.25 15.77 3.26
C LEU A 448 -5.22 15.58 2.08
N ASP A 449 -5.54 16.68 1.40
CA ASP A 449 -6.38 16.70 0.20
C ASP A 449 -5.50 16.58 -1.07
N GLY A 450 -4.58 15.59 -1.09
CA GLY A 450 -3.45 15.55 -2.02
C GLY A 450 -3.78 15.47 -3.52
N LEU A 451 -4.97 14.94 -3.89
CA LEU A 451 -5.34 14.70 -5.29
C LEU A 451 -5.55 16.00 -6.10
N PHE A 452 -5.91 17.12 -5.45
CA PHE A 452 -6.13 18.39 -6.15
C PHE A 452 -4.88 18.95 -6.85
N HIS A 453 -3.69 18.51 -6.42
CA HIS A 453 -2.38 18.95 -6.92
C HIS A 453 -1.55 17.82 -7.53
N ALA A 454 -2.18 16.68 -7.85
CA ALA A 454 -1.54 15.48 -8.40
C ALA A 454 -2.34 14.87 -9.56
N ASP A 455 -1.65 14.18 -10.47
CA ASP A 455 -2.30 13.36 -11.50
C ASP A 455 -2.68 11.98 -10.97
N ILE A 456 -1.83 11.44 -10.08
CA ILE A 456 -1.97 10.14 -9.44
C ILE A 456 -1.57 10.25 -7.97
N VAL A 457 -2.41 9.75 -7.07
CA VAL A 457 -2.07 9.58 -5.64
C VAL A 457 -1.92 8.08 -5.34
N CYS A 458 -0.86 7.70 -4.64
CA CYS A 458 -0.59 6.34 -4.18
C CYS A 458 -0.52 6.31 -2.65
N SER A 459 -1.04 5.25 -2.04
CA SER A 459 -1.14 5.15 -0.58
C SER A 459 -0.95 3.71 -0.11
N SER A 460 -0.22 3.50 0.99
CA SER A 460 0.00 2.17 1.57
C SER A 460 -1.11 1.84 2.57
N LEU A 461 -2.17 1.17 2.11
CA LEU A 461 -3.29 0.69 2.94
C LEU A 461 -2.83 -0.25 4.08
N THR A 462 -1.62 -0.79 3.99
CA THR A 462 -0.90 -1.54 5.05
C THR A 462 -0.74 -0.76 6.38
N LYS A 463 -0.90 0.58 6.37
CA LYS A 463 -0.64 1.48 7.51
C LYS A 463 -1.92 1.77 8.31
N VAL A 464 -2.16 3.02 8.72
CA VAL A 464 -3.29 3.43 9.59
C VAL A 464 -4.66 2.98 9.05
N PHE A 465 -4.80 2.82 7.73
CA PHE A 465 -6.00 2.28 7.09
C PHE A 465 -6.30 0.84 7.51
N ASN A 466 -5.28 -0.02 7.68
CA ASN A 466 -5.46 -1.37 8.23
C ASN A 466 -5.29 -1.41 9.75
N GLY A 467 -4.26 -0.75 10.32
CA GLY A 467 -3.97 -0.70 11.76
C GLY A 467 -3.48 -2.01 12.39
N ASP A 468 -4.07 -3.13 12.01
CA ASP A 468 -3.89 -4.44 12.66
C ASP A 468 -2.62 -5.20 12.22
N SER A 469 -1.76 -4.59 11.39
CA SER A 469 -0.50 -5.17 10.87
C SER A 469 -0.62 -6.51 10.09
N ASN A 470 -1.84 -6.99 9.86
CA ASN A 470 -2.18 -8.34 9.41
C ASN A 470 -2.51 -8.45 7.90
N VAL A 471 -2.54 -7.35 7.15
CA VAL A 471 -2.72 -7.31 5.69
C VAL A 471 -1.69 -6.36 5.07
N ILE A 472 -1.12 -6.75 3.92
CA ILE A 472 -0.31 -5.88 3.09
C ILE A 472 -1.12 -5.51 1.85
N ALA A 473 -1.31 -4.21 1.64
CA ALA A 473 -2.06 -3.66 0.52
C ALA A 473 -1.60 -2.23 0.18
N GLY A 474 -2.02 -1.76 -0.99
CA GLY A 474 -1.86 -0.38 -1.46
C GLY A 474 -3.02 0.06 -2.34
N SER A 475 -3.18 1.36 -2.46
CA SER A 475 -4.14 2.05 -3.32
C SER A 475 -3.42 2.90 -4.35
N MET A 476 -4.10 3.14 -5.47
CA MET A 476 -3.83 4.23 -6.39
C MET A 476 -5.16 4.92 -6.73
N VAL A 477 -5.19 6.25 -6.71
CA VAL A 477 -6.32 7.06 -7.14
C VAL A 477 -5.88 7.94 -8.30
N LEU A 478 -6.62 7.87 -9.41
CA LEU A 478 -6.45 8.76 -10.54
C LEU A 478 -7.17 10.09 -10.29
N ASN A 479 -6.62 11.20 -10.79
CA ASN A 479 -7.34 12.47 -10.86
C ASN A 479 -8.14 12.53 -12.18
N PRO A 480 -9.48 12.60 -12.16
CA PRO A 480 -10.29 12.65 -13.39
C PRO A 480 -10.13 13.93 -14.22
N LYS A 481 -9.46 14.96 -13.68
CA LYS A 481 -9.06 16.17 -14.43
C LYS A 481 -7.67 16.04 -15.06
N SER A 482 -6.94 14.96 -14.81
CA SER A 482 -5.59 14.78 -15.34
C SER A 482 -5.58 14.54 -16.85
N LYS A 483 -4.58 15.11 -17.52
CA LYS A 483 -4.26 14.87 -18.93
C LYS A 483 -3.85 13.40 -19.22
N ILE A 484 -3.60 12.57 -18.19
CA ILE A 484 -3.31 11.13 -18.34
C ILE A 484 -4.55 10.23 -18.20
N TYR A 485 -5.68 10.74 -17.69
CA TYR A 485 -6.78 9.94 -17.13
C TYR A 485 -7.36 8.88 -18.08
N GLU A 486 -7.73 9.25 -19.32
CA GLU A 486 -8.28 8.29 -20.31
C GLU A 486 -7.30 7.16 -20.62
N PHE A 487 -6.01 7.50 -20.79
CA PHE A 487 -4.94 6.53 -21.02
C PHE A 487 -4.70 5.65 -19.79
N ALA A 488 -4.75 6.24 -18.60
CA ALA A 488 -4.60 5.52 -17.34
C ALA A 488 -5.68 4.45 -17.18
N GLN A 489 -6.95 4.77 -17.43
CA GLN A 489 -8.04 3.80 -17.40
C GLN A 489 -7.85 2.69 -18.46
N GLN A 490 -7.45 3.04 -19.69
CA GLN A 490 -7.14 2.03 -20.73
C GLN A 490 -5.98 1.11 -20.34
N PHE A 491 -4.94 1.63 -19.68
CA PHE A 491 -3.79 0.85 -19.21
C PHE A 491 -4.15 -0.07 -18.03
N LEU A 492 -4.93 0.42 -17.07
CA LEU A 492 -5.26 -0.30 -15.83
C LEU A 492 -6.37 -1.34 -16.04
N ASN A 493 -7.33 -1.07 -16.91
CA ASN A 493 -8.41 -2.00 -17.27
C ASN A 493 -8.01 -2.92 -18.46
N GLY A 494 -6.82 -2.74 -19.02
CA GLY A 494 -6.30 -3.52 -20.15
C GLY A 494 -5.65 -4.87 -19.76
N PRO A 495 -5.24 -5.71 -20.73
CA PRO A 495 -4.76 -7.08 -20.48
C PRO A 495 -3.47 -7.22 -19.64
N ASP A 496 -2.63 -6.19 -19.57
CA ASP A 496 -1.41 -6.12 -18.74
C ASP A 496 -1.61 -5.25 -17.46
N GLY A 497 -2.86 -4.87 -17.18
CA GLY A 497 -3.32 -3.94 -16.13
C GLY A 497 -3.47 -4.55 -14.73
N VAL A 498 -4.45 -4.03 -13.97
CA VAL A 498 -4.62 -4.26 -12.52
C VAL A 498 -6.01 -4.85 -12.22
N THR A 499 -6.24 -6.07 -12.69
CA THR A 499 -7.36 -6.90 -12.20
C THR A 499 -7.07 -7.33 -10.76
N ASP A 500 -8.06 -7.21 -9.86
CA ASP A 500 -7.97 -7.36 -8.40
C ASP A 500 -6.90 -8.36 -7.92
N SER A 501 -5.71 -7.82 -7.62
CA SER A 501 -4.53 -8.63 -7.30
C SER A 501 -4.37 -8.92 -5.81
N ILE A 502 -5.26 -8.39 -4.97
CA ILE A 502 -5.36 -8.70 -3.53
C ILE A 502 -6.17 -10.00 -3.38
N TRP A 503 -5.75 -10.89 -2.48
CA TRP A 503 -6.44 -12.14 -2.21
C TRP A 503 -7.77 -11.92 -1.47
N CYS A 504 -8.74 -12.83 -1.64
CA CYS A 504 -10.11 -12.65 -1.12
C CYS A 504 -10.16 -12.50 0.41
N GLU A 505 -9.40 -13.31 1.16
CA GLU A 505 -9.30 -13.15 2.62
C GLU A 505 -8.65 -11.82 3.02
N ASP A 506 -7.62 -11.39 2.29
CA ASP A 506 -6.91 -10.14 2.57
C ASP A 506 -7.82 -8.92 2.33
N LEU A 507 -8.70 -8.95 1.31
CA LEU A 507 -9.74 -7.95 1.11
C LEU A 507 -10.74 -7.92 2.27
N ILE A 508 -11.25 -9.07 2.72
CA ILE A 508 -12.24 -9.12 3.81
C ILE A 508 -11.64 -8.64 5.14
N TYR A 509 -10.40 -9.01 5.47
CA TYR A 509 -9.70 -8.45 6.62
C TYR A 509 -9.46 -6.93 6.45
N LEU A 510 -8.96 -6.48 5.31
CA LEU A 510 -8.71 -5.05 5.07
C LEU A 510 -10.00 -4.21 5.14
N GLU A 511 -11.15 -4.77 4.75
CA GLU A 511 -12.45 -4.16 4.98
C GLU A 511 -12.78 -4.14 6.48
N LYS A 512 -12.77 -5.29 7.18
CA LYS A 512 -13.10 -5.35 8.62
C LYS A 512 -12.25 -4.36 9.45
N ASN A 513 -10.93 -4.31 9.21
CA ASN A 513 -9.99 -3.50 10.00
C ASN A 513 -9.99 -2.01 9.65
N SER A 514 -10.54 -1.62 8.48
CA SER A 514 -10.60 -0.21 8.03
C SER A 514 -11.92 0.50 8.37
N ARG A 515 -12.87 -0.16 9.04
CA ARG A 515 -14.20 0.40 9.36
C ARG A 515 -14.12 1.70 10.18
N ASP A 516 -13.14 1.80 11.07
CA ASP A 516 -12.93 2.90 12.03
C ASP A 516 -11.71 3.78 11.70
N PHE A 517 -11.10 3.67 10.51
CA PHE A 517 -9.82 4.30 10.19
C PHE A 517 -9.79 5.84 10.38
N VAL A 518 -10.93 6.52 10.15
CA VAL A 518 -11.06 7.96 10.39
C VAL A 518 -10.98 8.29 11.88
N ALA A 519 -11.75 7.59 12.71
CA ALA A 519 -11.75 7.78 14.17
C ALA A 519 -10.38 7.42 14.78
N LYS A 520 -9.74 6.35 14.29
CA LYS A 520 -8.34 6.01 14.64
C LYS A 520 -7.40 7.16 14.31
N THR A 521 -7.46 7.71 13.09
CA THR A 521 -6.58 8.80 12.65
C THR A 521 -6.77 10.07 13.48
N LEU A 522 -8.02 10.46 13.78
CA LEU A 522 -8.32 11.62 14.63
C LEU A 522 -7.77 11.46 16.06
N ARG A 523 -7.93 10.28 16.66
CA ARG A 523 -7.37 9.95 17.98
C ARG A 523 -5.83 9.97 17.98
N ILE A 524 -5.23 9.45 16.91
CA ILE A 524 -3.77 9.41 16.70
C ILE A 524 -3.21 10.83 16.56
N ASN A 525 -3.83 11.69 15.75
CA ASN A 525 -3.46 13.12 15.62
C ASN A 525 -3.45 13.81 16.99
N TYR A 526 -4.58 13.76 17.71
CA TYR A 526 -4.73 14.40 19.03
C TYR A 526 -3.72 13.87 20.07
N THR A 527 -3.46 12.56 20.07
CA THR A 527 -2.50 11.94 20.99
C THR A 527 -1.07 12.34 20.65
N THR A 528 -0.76 12.50 19.37
CA THR A 528 0.57 12.95 18.89
C THR A 528 0.84 14.39 19.29
N GLU A 529 -0.11 15.30 19.06
CA GLU A 529 0.01 16.70 19.46
C GLU A 529 0.12 16.85 20.97
N TYR A 530 -0.70 16.12 21.74
CA TYR A 530 -0.62 16.08 23.20
C TYR A 530 0.78 15.67 23.69
N LEU A 531 1.36 14.60 23.12
CA LEU A 531 2.71 14.14 23.48
C LEU A 531 3.77 15.18 23.09
N LEU A 532 3.69 15.75 21.89
CA LEU A 532 4.63 16.76 21.43
C LEU A 532 4.65 17.98 22.36
N ASP A 533 3.48 18.51 22.71
CA ASP A 533 3.35 19.70 23.56
C ASP A 533 3.74 19.44 25.02
N ASN A 534 3.27 18.34 25.60
CA ASN A 534 3.37 18.09 27.03
C ASN A 534 4.62 17.28 27.43
N VAL A 535 5.31 16.65 26.48
CA VAL A 535 6.43 15.72 26.75
C VAL A 535 7.68 16.04 25.95
N PHE A 536 7.60 16.28 24.64
CA PHE A 536 8.81 16.45 23.82
C PHE A 536 9.32 17.90 23.80
N LYS A 537 8.45 18.89 23.57
CA LYS A 537 8.82 20.32 23.52
C LYS A 537 9.56 20.83 24.78
N PRO A 538 9.19 20.46 26.03
CA PRO A 538 9.89 20.91 27.24
C PRO A 538 11.38 20.52 27.33
N HIS A 539 11.83 19.54 26.54
CA HIS A 539 13.19 19.02 26.52
C HIS A 539 13.97 19.33 25.23
N VAL A 540 13.39 20.10 24.30
CA VAL A 540 14.11 20.67 23.15
C VAL A 540 15.15 21.68 23.63
N GLY A 541 16.32 21.68 23.00
CA GLY A 541 17.47 22.48 23.43
C GLY A 541 18.18 21.97 24.68
N LYS A 542 17.75 20.82 25.24
CA LYS A 542 18.36 20.15 26.40
C LYS A 542 18.78 18.73 26.07
N LEU A 543 17.81 17.89 25.68
CA LEU A 543 17.99 16.50 25.26
C LEU A 543 17.80 16.37 23.75
N PHE A 544 16.68 16.90 23.26
CA PHE A 544 16.34 16.89 21.84
C PHE A 544 16.96 18.10 21.15
N LYS A 545 17.72 17.84 20.08
CA LYS A 545 18.29 18.83 19.17
C LYS A 545 17.21 19.43 18.28
N ARG A 546 16.33 18.60 17.73
CA ARG A 546 15.20 19.00 16.88
C ARG A 546 14.06 17.98 16.98
N ILE A 547 12.83 18.48 16.87
CA ILE A 547 11.63 17.70 16.56
C ILE A 547 11.34 17.85 15.06
N TYR A 548 10.99 16.76 14.41
CA TYR A 548 10.44 16.72 13.07
C TYR A 548 8.98 16.28 13.18
N TYR A 549 8.08 17.18 12.80
CA TYR A 549 6.64 17.00 12.69
C TYR A 549 6.15 18.13 11.76
N PRO A 550 5.11 17.97 10.93
CA PRO A 550 4.80 18.98 9.91
C PRO A 550 4.58 20.39 10.49
N SER A 551 3.85 20.52 11.62
CA SER A 551 3.63 21.80 12.30
C SER A 551 4.81 22.30 13.15
N GLN A 552 5.91 21.53 13.26
CA GLN A 552 7.11 21.86 14.05
C GLN A 552 8.40 21.88 13.21
N ASN A 553 8.28 21.76 11.88
CA ASN A 553 9.39 21.94 10.94
C ASN A 553 9.63 23.44 10.67
N SER A 554 10.38 23.80 9.62
CA SER A 554 10.49 25.21 9.22
C SER A 554 9.14 25.77 8.77
N GLU A 555 8.96 27.08 8.93
CA GLU A 555 7.69 27.76 8.61
C GLU A 555 7.27 27.56 7.14
N GLU A 556 8.21 27.51 6.20
CA GLU A 556 8.02 27.10 4.79
C GLU A 556 7.35 25.71 4.69
N ILE A 557 7.91 24.70 5.36
CA ILE A 557 7.41 23.32 5.35
C ILE A 557 6.03 23.21 6.00
N LYS A 558 5.79 23.97 7.07
CA LYS A 558 4.49 24.07 7.74
C LYS A 558 3.45 24.69 6.80
N GLN A 559 3.77 25.81 6.13
CA GLN A 559 2.90 26.46 5.16
C GLN A 559 2.58 25.55 3.97
N ASN A 560 3.58 24.85 3.43
CA ASN A 560 3.40 23.86 2.35
C ASN A 560 2.44 22.72 2.76
N TYR A 561 2.46 22.30 4.03
CA TYR A 561 1.52 21.32 4.56
C TYR A 561 0.12 21.90 4.78
N GLU A 562 0.02 23.05 5.46
CA GLU A 562 -1.25 23.73 5.75
C GLU A 562 -2.01 24.11 4.47
N ALA A 563 -1.31 24.40 3.37
CA ALA A 563 -1.91 24.71 2.06
C ALA A 563 -2.70 23.55 1.44
N ILE A 564 -2.33 22.29 1.73
CA ILE A 564 -2.98 21.07 1.20
C ILE A 564 -3.64 20.21 2.30
N LYS A 565 -3.65 20.69 3.54
CA LYS A 565 -4.20 19.98 4.70
C LYS A 565 -5.73 19.98 4.63
N CYS A 566 -6.33 18.81 4.90
CA CYS A 566 -7.78 18.66 4.93
C CYS A 566 -8.41 19.67 5.91
N LYS A 567 -9.34 20.48 5.40
CA LYS A 567 -9.91 21.64 6.10
C LYS A 567 -10.87 21.28 7.23
N LYS A 568 -11.45 20.08 7.18
CA LYS A 568 -12.55 19.61 8.04
C LYS A 568 -12.02 18.74 9.19
N ASP A 569 -11.48 17.57 8.85
CA ASP A 569 -11.03 16.55 9.81
C ASP A 569 -9.49 16.45 9.93
N GLY A 570 -8.73 17.25 9.16
CA GLY A 570 -7.28 17.07 9.07
C GLY A 570 -6.51 17.46 10.32
N GLY A 571 -5.53 16.63 10.70
CA GLY A 571 -4.44 16.98 11.62
C GLY A 571 -3.10 17.00 10.88
N TYR A 572 -2.01 16.66 11.58
CA TYR A 572 -0.66 16.57 11.02
C TYR A 572 -0.08 15.13 11.02
N GLY A 573 -0.91 14.12 11.34
CA GLY A 573 -0.55 12.71 11.32
C GLY A 573 -0.03 12.13 12.64
N GLY A 574 0.17 10.82 12.67
CA GLY A 574 0.63 10.06 13.85
C GLY A 574 2.15 9.86 13.97
N VAL A 575 2.93 10.42 13.05
CA VAL A 575 4.37 10.16 12.96
C VAL A 575 5.12 11.43 13.36
N PHE A 576 6.14 11.29 14.19
CA PHE A 576 7.13 12.35 14.45
C PHE A 576 8.53 11.74 14.58
N SER A 577 9.58 12.52 14.39
CA SER A 577 10.96 12.10 14.68
C SER A 577 11.65 13.09 15.60
N VAL A 578 12.62 12.61 16.38
CA VAL A 578 13.47 13.46 17.23
C VAL A 578 14.94 13.12 16.99
N THR A 579 15.78 14.16 16.94
CA THR A 579 17.25 14.02 17.01
C THR A 579 17.75 14.49 18.36
N PHE A 580 18.85 13.92 18.83
CA PHE A 580 19.45 14.17 20.13
C PHE A 580 20.73 14.99 19.97
N PHE A 581 21.21 15.62 21.05
CA PHE A 581 22.56 16.22 21.03
C PHE A 581 23.67 15.16 21.06
N GLN A 582 23.40 13.98 21.63
CA GLN A 582 24.36 12.87 21.72
C GLN A 582 23.73 11.54 21.31
N LEU A 583 24.49 10.71 20.59
CA LEU A 583 24.06 9.36 20.20
C LEU A 583 23.82 8.45 21.42
N ASP A 584 24.57 8.62 22.50
CA ASP A 584 24.39 7.80 23.71
C ASP A 584 23.10 8.14 24.47
N GLN A 585 22.68 9.42 24.48
CA GLN A 585 21.36 9.83 24.96
C GLN A 585 20.23 9.19 24.14
N ALA A 586 20.38 9.14 22.81
CA ALA A 586 19.45 8.43 21.93
C ALA A 586 19.41 6.91 22.22
N LYS A 587 20.56 6.28 22.49
CA LYS A 587 20.64 4.85 22.92
C LYS A 587 19.89 4.62 24.23
N VAL A 588 20.11 5.47 25.25
CA VAL A 588 19.48 5.31 26.57
C VAL A 588 17.97 5.55 26.49
N PHE A 589 17.51 6.59 25.79
CA PHE A 589 16.08 6.81 25.55
C PHE A 589 15.45 5.58 24.86
N PHE A 590 15.98 5.16 23.71
CA PHE A 590 15.42 4.04 22.95
C PHE A 590 15.38 2.73 23.75
N ASN A 591 16.43 2.43 24.51
CA ASN A 591 16.51 1.19 25.28
C ASN A 591 15.54 1.16 26.48
N ASN A 592 15.14 2.32 27.02
CA ASN A 592 14.20 2.41 28.15
C ASN A 592 12.72 2.47 27.73
N LEU A 593 12.42 2.64 26.43
CA LEU A 593 11.03 2.62 25.93
C LEU A 593 10.44 1.20 25.95
N LYS A 594 9.41 1.02 26.76
CA LYS A 594 8.57 -0.19 26.80
C LYS A 594 7.46 -0.13 25.73
N LEU A 595 7.87 0.06 24.48
CA LEU A 595 7.02 0.19 23.29
C LEU A 595 7.48 -0.78 22.20
N THR A 596 6.63 -1.04 21.21
CA THR A 596 6.95 -1.95 20.10
C THR A 596 8.09 -1.37 19.23
N LYS A 597 9.23 -2.06 19.20
CA LYS A 597 10.42 -1.65 18.44
C LYS A 597 10.36 -2.25 17.02
N GLN A 598 9.85 -1.50 16.06
CA GLN A 598 9.50 -2.02 14.74
C GLN A 598 9.68 -0.97 13.63
N ILE A 599 10.12 -1.41 12.44
CA ILE A 599 10.47 -0.52 11.33
C ILE A 599 9.24 0.01 10.57
N THR A 600 8.07 -0.66 10.70
CA THR A 600 6.79 -0.18 10.16
C THR A 600 6.24 1.02 10.96
N LEU A 601 5.08 1.53 10.53
CA LEU A 601 4.36 2.66 11.08
C LEU A 601 2.85 2.44 10.90
N GLY A 602 2.02 3.20 11.63
CA GLY A 602 0.57 3.20 11.46
C GLY A 602 -0.12 1.92 11.95
N ASN A 603 0.45 1.26 12.94
CA ASN A 603 -0.20 0.17 13.67
C ASN A 603 -1.16 0.75 14.73
N ASN A 604 -2.08 -0.07 15.26
CA ASN A 604 -2.91 0.30 16.42
C ASN A 604 -2.10 0.53 17.71
N SER A 605 -0.88 -0.01 17.81
CA SER A 605 0.05 0.20 18.93
C SER A 605 1.20 1.12 18.51
N THR A 606 1.69 1.93 19.45
CA THR A 606 2.77 2.88 19.24
C THR A 606 4.09 2.17 18.94
N THR A 607 4.68 2.45 17.77
CA THR A 607 5.98 1.90 17.36
C THR A 607 7.10 2.92 17.42
N VAL A 608 8.32 2.47 17.73
CA VAL A 608 9.53 3.31 17.79
C VAL A 608 10.69 2.68 17.03
N CYS A 609 11.45 3.51 16.31
CA CYS A 609 12.44 3.05 15.33
C CYS A 609 13.64 4.02 15.21
N PRO A 610 14.89 3.60 15.43
CA PRO A 610 16.09 4.37 15.11
C PRO A 610 16.34 4.32 13.60
N TYR A 611 15.54 5.08 12.85
CA TYR A 611 15.31 4.88 11.41
C TYR A 611 16.60 4.89 10.59
N THR A 612 17.45 5.89 10.78
CA THR A 612 18.72 6.04 10.05
C THR A 612 19.63 4.83 10.25
N MET A 613 19.77 4.37 11.50
CA MET A 613 20.61 3.22 11.86
C MET A 613 20.10 1.88 11.32
N LEU A 614 18.81 1.77 10.99
CA LEU A 614 18.19 0.53 10.48
C LEU A 614 17.95 0.53 8.96
N LYS A 615 17.79 1.70 8.33
CA LYS A 615 17.58 1.81 6.87
C LYS A 615 18.81 2.24 6.08
N HIS A 616 19.76 2.94 6.71
CA HIS A 616 20.90 3.59 6.05
C HIS A 616 22.24 3.29 6.72
N LYS A 617 22.34 2.18 7.47
CA LYS A 617 23.53 1.77 8.23
C LYS A 617 24.83 1.79 7.42
N ASP A 618 24.76 1.40 6.16
CA ASP A 618 25.92 1.27 5.26
C ASP A 618 26.21 2.56 4.48
N GLU A 619 25.43 3.63 4.68
CA GLU A 619 25.56 4.93 3.99
C GLU A 619 25.35 6.15 4.92
N LEU A 620 25.55 5.99 6.23
CA LEU A 620 25.24 6.99 7.27
C LEU A 620 25.76 8.40 6.95
N GLU A 621 27.06 8.56 6.67
CA GLU A 621 27.64 9.89 6.40
C GLU A 621 27.06 10.54 5.13
N ARG A 622 26.62 9.76 4.14
CA ARG A 622 25.98 10.26 2.93
C ARG A 622 24.54 10.74 3.21
N VAL A 623 23.76 10.02 4.02
CA VAL A 623 22.37 10.42 4.29
C VAL A 623 22.26 11.56 5.31
N LYS A 624 23.30 11.73 6.14
CA LYS A 624 23.52 12.87 7.04
C LYS A 624 23.60 14.21 6.30
N GLU A 625 24.09 14.23 5.05
CA GLU A 625 24.03 15.40 4.15
C GLU A 625 22.59 15.86 3.87
N TYR A 626 21.61 14.94 3.92
CA TYR A 626 20.19 15.19 3.73
C TYR A 626 19.42 15.34 5.06
N GLY A 627 20.13 15.49 6.19
CA GLY A 627 19.54 15.67 7.51
C GLY A 627 19.13 14.39 8.24
N LEU A 628 19.44 13.21 7.70
CA LEU A 628 19.23 11.92 8.39
C LEU A 628 20.38 11.65 9.36
N GLU A 629 20.25 12.16 10.58
CA GLU A 629 21.22 11.93 11.65
C GLU A 629 21.16 10.48 12.18
N ASP A 630 22.31 9.95 12.60
CA ASP A 630 22.47 8.62 13.22
C ASP A 630 21.74 8.51 14.57
N ASN A 631 21.63 9.62 15.28
CA ASN A 631 20.90 9.78 16.53
C ASN A 631 19.37 9.94 16.38
N LEU A 632 18.83 9.90 15.14
CA LEU A 632 17.40 10.09 14.87
C LEU A 632 16.57 8.88 15.32
N ILE A 633 15.50 9.16 16.07
CA ILE A 633 14.46 8.19 16.44
C ILE A 633 13.11 8.67 15.92
N ARG A 634 12.45 7.84 15.10
CA ARG A 634 11.07 8.01 14.66
C ARG A 634 10.12 7.33 15.64
N VAL A 635 9.04 8.01 15.98
CA VAL A 635 7.90 7.51 16.75
C VAL A 635 6.68 7.49 15.83
N CYS A 636 5.85 6.46 15.96
CA CYS A 636 4.57 6.35 15.25
C CYS A 636 3.51 6.01 16.30
N VAL A 637 2.70 7.00 16.66
CA VAL A 637 1.71 6.94 17.74
C VAL A 637 0.52 6.07 17.34
N GLY A 638 0.14 5.17 18.24
CA GLY A 638 -1.01 4.29 18.13
C GLY A 638 -2.23 4.80 18.90
N LEU A 639 -3.03 3.87 19.40
CA LEU A 639 -4.31 4.11 20.07
C LEU A 639 -4.23 4.05 21.60
N GLU A 640 -3.05 3.86 22.20
CA GLU A 640 -2.91 3.77 23.65
C GLU A 640 -3.40 5.03 24.39
N ASN A 641 -3.58 4.93 25.71
CA ASN A 641 -3.97 6.10 26.49
C ASN A 641 -2.81 7.13 26.51
N LYS A 642 -3.13 8.39 26.15
CA LYS A 642 -2.16 9.49 26.08
C LYS A 642 -1.35 9.70 27.36
N ASN A 643 -1.94 9.42 28.53
CA ASN A 643 -1.26 9.52 29.82
C ASN A 643 -0.26 8.36 30.01
N THR A 644 -0.63 7.14 29.60
CA THR A 644 0.27 5.98 29.62
C THR A 644 1.46 6.18 28.69
N LEU A 645 1.24 6.71 27.48
CA LEU A 645 2.32 7.07 26.56
C LEU A 645 3.20 8.20 27.14
N ARG A 646 2.60 9.24 27.72
CA ARG A 646 3.32 10.32 28.43
C ARG A 646 4.26 9.75 29.48
N ASP A 647 3.77 8.86 30.34
CA ASP A 647 4.55 8.31 31.45
C ASP A 647 5.68 7.40 30.97
N ILE A 648 5.47 6.63 29.89
CA ILE A 648 6.52 5.83 29.23
C ILE A 648 7.60 6.72 28.60
N PHE A 649 7.19 7.76 27.86
CA PHE A 649 8.15 8.67 27.22
C PHE A 649 8.90 9.53 28.25
N GLN A 650 8.25 10.02 29.30
CA GLN A 650 8.91 10.79 30.36
C GLN A 650 9.95 9.94 31.09
N PHE A 651 9.62 8.68 31.45
CA PHE A 651 10.60 7.77 32.07
C PHE A 651 11.86 7.57 31.20
N ALA A 652 11.69 7.43 29.88
CA ALA A 652 12.81 7.32 28.95
C ALA A 652 13.61 8.62 28.79
N ILE A 653 12.95 9.79 28.83
CA ILE A 653 13.58 11.12 28.84
C ILE A 653 14.40 11.31 30.12
N ASP A 654 13.82 11.04 31.28
CA ASP A 654 14.48 11.21 32.58
C ASP A 654 15.71 10.31 32.69
N LYS A 655 15.67 9.11 32.09
CA LYS A 655 16.83 8.20 31.98
C LYS A 655 17.90 8.75 31.03
N ALA A 656 17.51 9.33 29.89
CA ALA A 656 18.46 9.91 28.93
C ALA A 656 19.07 11.24 29.41
N LEU A 657 18.43 11.94 30.35
CA LEU A 657 18.97 13.13 31.03
C LEU A 657 19.94 12.82 32.19
N GLN A 658 20.12 11.55 32.54
CA GLN A 658 21.07 11.10 33.57
C GLN A 658 22.49 10.88 33.03
N ILE A 659 22.73 11.16 31.72
CA ILE A 659 24.02 11.07 31.02
C ILE A 659 24.30 12.29 30.13
#